data_AF-E1TB52-F1
#
_entry.id   AF-E1TB52-F1
#
_cell.length_a   1.000
_cell.length_b   1.000
_cell.length_c   1.000
_cell.angle_alpha   90.00
_cell.angle_beta   90.00
_cell.angle_gamma   90.00
#
_symmetry.space_group_name_H-M   'P 1'
#
loop_
_entity.id
_entity.type
_entity.pdbx_description
1 polymer ?
#
loop_
_entity_poly.entity_id
_entity_poly.type
_entity_poly.pdbx_seq_one_letter_code
_entity_poly.pdbx_strand_id
1 'polypeptide(L)'
;MDTTFSMLPAYAELFCLSNFSFLRGASHAEELAGRAAQLGYSALAITDECSLAGVVRAHVAAKEAKLPFIVGSYFRLVNADGSPAFGLILLAKNRNGYGNLSELITLARTRAPKGEYRLTPQDLSRPDRDYRHLLGVPDCLAILVPNFPAKEEVLDAQLEWLDETFPGRAWVGLVLHQRAMDDIHRGAVEFIARNRDVPVVALGEVLMHVRSRKPLQDTLTAIRVGKPVHECGYDLAPNAEQHLRSRLRLANLYSPEALAATVDIAARCTFSLDELRYEYPDELVPSGFTPAAYLRQETYIGAQRRFPSGIPLQVQEQIEHELELIAELQYEPYFLTVYDLVRFARSQHILCQGRGSAANSAVCYCLGVTEVDPARGNMLFERFISKERGEPPDIDVDFEHQRREEVIQYIYRKYGRDRAAIAAAVSTYRARGVLRETGKALGVDLQIVDAVAKSHHWFDNSADLLKRFEECGLNPQTPLIRAWATLAAQLYGFPRHLSQHSGGFVISRGKLTRLVPVENAAMPERSVIQWDKDDLESLGLLKVDVLALGMLSAIRRTLELVSEQRGERFEMQDIPAEDEATYDMICAADTVGVFQIESRAQMSMLPRMRPRVFYDLVIEVAIVRPGPIQGGAVHPYLRRRQGFEPVTYPSAALETALGRTLGVPIFQEQVMQVAILAAGFTAGEADQLRRAMAAWKRKGGLGKYYDRIVLGMQERGYDLAFAEAIFEQIKGFGEYGFPESHAASFALLVYTSSWLKCHEPEAFLAAMLNSQPMGFYSSSQLVQDAQRHGVKVLPVDVSVSGWNSSLERRAGGERPAVRLGLSLLRGMKEGTAGRIENARAVRPFASVKDLARRAALDRRDLHILADANALASLAGNRREALWQSAAAVPEKDMLAAAAVEDETPELGAPSEAHDIVADYRSLGLTLGRHPLELLRPQLLANRLMPASTLRTYRDGRLARGCGLVTVRQRPGTAKGVIFVTIEDETGNVNVIIWPSLLEKQRKEALSASLLAVYGVWQCQGEVRHLVAQRLVDMSHLLGGLQAVSRNFC
;
A
#
# COMPACT_ATOMS: atom_id res chain seq x y z
N MET A 1 26.46 -14.22 -37.90
CA MET A 1 26.89 -15.45 -37.21
C MET A 1 25.70 -16.42 -37.22
N ASP A 2 25.28 -16.91 -38.39
CA ASP A 2 23.92 -17.48 -38.54
C ASP A 2 23.83 -18.86 -39.20
N THR A 3 24.95 -19.56 -39.43
CA THR A 3 24.92 -20.83 -40.19
C THR A 3 24.97 -22.10 -39.32
N THR A 4 25.27 -22.02 -38.01
CA THR A 4 25.39 -23.21 -37.15
C THR A 4 24.11 -23.59 -36.39
N PHE A 5 23.14 -22.69 -36.23
CA PHE A 5 21.89 -22.97 -35.49
C PHE A 5 20.80 -23.68 -36.33
N SER A 6 21.00 -23.80 -37.65
CA SER A 6 20.05 -24.43 -38.58
C SER A 6 19.98 -25.96 -38.52
N MET A 7 20.96 -26.65 -37.91
CA MET A 7 21.00 -28.14 -37.92
C MET A 7 20.33 -28.81 -36.71
N LEU A 8 20.06 -28.11 -35.62
CA LEU A 8 19.41 -28.70 -34.44
C LEU A 8 17.89 -28.72 -34.62
N PRO A 9 17.15 -29.69 -34.05
CA PRO A 9 15.69 -29.66 -34.09
C PRO A 9 15.16 -28.40 -33.41
N ALA A 10 14.09 -27.84 -33.97
CA ALA A 10 13.35 -26.72 -33.36
C ALA A 10 12.64 -27.19 -32.08
N TYR A 11 12.39 -26.27 -31.16
CA TYR A 11 11.74 -26.57 -29.88
C TYR A 11 10.97 -25.36 -29.36
N ALA A 12 9.77 -25.60 -28.87
CA ALA A 12 9.02 -24.66 -28.05
C ALA A 12 8.85 -25.23 -26.64
N GLU A 13 9.10 -24.43 -25.60
CA GLU A 13 8.82 -24.87 -24.23
C GLU A 13 7.33 -24.62 -23.92
N LEU A 14 6.61 -25.68 -23.57
CA LEU A 14 5.17 -25.64 -23.32
C LEU A 14 4.80 -25.83 -21.85
N PHE A 15 5.76 -26.13 -20.97
CA PHE A 15 5.55 -26.26 -19.53
C PHE A 15 6.60 -25.48 -18.72
N CYS A 16 6.28 -24.23 -18.40
CA CYS A 16 7.17 -23.34 -17.69
C CYS A 16 6.46 -22.55 -16.60
N LEU A 17 6.98 -22.61 -15.37
CA LEU A 17 6.47 -21.87 -14.22
C LEU A 17 7.39 -20.68 -13.93
N SER A 18 6.79 -19.49 -13.85
CA SER A 18 7.46 -18.29 -13.36
C SER A 18 7.38 -18.23 -11.83
N ASN A 19 8.04 -17.24 -11.22
CA ASN A 19 7.93 -16.97 -9.79
C ASN A 19 6.53 -16.53 -9.32
N PHE A 20 5.56 -16.39 -10.23
CA PHE A 20 4.14 -16.24 -9.89
C PHE A 20 3.43 -17.56 -9.59
N SER A 21 4.04 -18.69 -9.90
CA SER A 21 3.77 -19.94 -9.20
C SER A 21 4.51 -19.91 -7.86
N PHE A 22 3.92 -19.21 -6.89
CA PHE A 22 4.57 -18.84 -5.62
C PHE A 22 5.25 -20.02 -4.93
N LEU A 23 6.49 -19.80 -4.50
CA LEU A 23 7.36 -20.80 -3.86
C LEU A 23 7.68 -22.05 -4.71
N ARG A 24 7.35 -22.05 -6.00
CA ARG A 24 7.68 -23.12 -6.95
C ARG A 24 8.66 -22.65 -8.03
N GLY A 25 8.27 -21.62 -8.78
CA GLY A 25 9.12 -21.03 -9.80
C GLY A 25 10.22 -20.17 -9.18
N ALA A 26 11.47 -20.42 -9.56
CA ALA A 26 12.65 -19.73 -9.02
C ALA A 26 13.22 -18.68 -9.98
N SER A 27 12.45 -18.26 -10.99
CA SER A 27 12.89 -17.30 -12.02
C SER A 27 11.79 -16.32 -12.35
N HIS A 28 12.18 -15.09 -12.66
CA HIS A 28 11.28 -14.08 -13.17
C HIS A 28 10.81 -14.44 -14.59
N ALA A 29 9.62 -13.98 -14.95
CA ALA A 29 9.04 -14.18 -16.29
C ALA A 29 9.97 -13.61 -17.40
N GLU A 30 10.58 -12.46 -17.11
CA GLU A 30 11.52 -11.77 -17.98
C GLU A 30 12.82 -12.56 -18.17
N GLU A 31 13.33 -13.19 -17.10
CA GLU A 31 14.52 -14.05 -17.16
C GLU A 31 14.27 -15.30 -18.03
N LEU A 32 13.06 -15.87 -17.95
CA LEU A 32 12.64 -17.02 -18.75
C LEU A 32 12.54 -16.66 -20.23
N ALA A 33 11.88 -15.55 -20.56
CA ALA A 33 11.76 -15.06 -21.94
C ALA A 33 13.13 -14.75 -22.55
N GLY A 34 13.97 -14.00 -21.84
CA GLY A 34 15.32 -13.67 -22.30
C GLY A 34 16.19 -14.91 -22.50
N ARG A 35 16.09 -15.89 -21.61
CA ARG A 35 16.87 -17.14 -21.73
C ARG A 35 16.38 -18.04 -22.85
N ALA A 36 15.07 -18.16 -23.07
CA ALA A 36 14.52 -18.93 -24.18
C ALA A 36 14.97 -18.36 -25.54
N ALA A 37 14.97 -17.04 -25.68
CA ALA A 37 15.51 -16.37 -26.87
C ALA A 37 17.01 -16.66 -27.08
N GLN A 38 17.83 -16.60 -26.01
CA GLN A 38 19.26 -16.95 -26.09
C GLN A 38 19.52 -18.40 -26.50
N LEU A 39 18.62 -19.32 -26.15
CA LEU A 39 18.71 -20.74 -26.50
C LEU A 39 18.16 -21.05 -27.91
N GLY A 40 17.64 -20.04 -28.61
CA GLY A 40 17.08 -20.17 -29.95
C GLY A 40 15.81 -21.01 -30.00
N TYR A 41 14.94 -20.89 -29.00
CA TYR A 41 13.64 -21.54 -28.97
C TYR A 41 12.68 -20.90 -29.99
N SER A 42 11.76 -21.71 -30.52
CA SER A 42 10.73 -21.26 -31.47
C SER A 42 9.58 -20.52 -30.78
N ALA A 43 9.26 -20.89 -29.53
CA ALA A 43 8.28 -20.20 -28.70
C ALA A 43 8.50 -20.51 -27.21
N LEU A 44 7.90 -19.71 -26.34
CA LEU A 44 7.82 -19.96 -24.90
C LEU A 44 6.37 -19.83 -24.43
N ALA A 45 5.85 -20.87 -23.78
CA ALA A 45 4.63 -20.80 -23.00
C ALA A 45 4.95 -20.52 -21.53
N ILE A 46 4.23 -19.58 -20.91
CA ILE A 46 4.19 -19.47 -19.45
C ILE A 46 2.88 -20.09 -18.98
N THR A 47 3.00 -21.10 -18.13
CA THR A 47 1.91 -21.97 -17.68
C THR A 47 1.86 -22.00 -16.17
N ASP A 48 1.85 -20.82 -15.54
CA ASP A 48 1.78 -20.70 -14.08
C ASP A 48 0.59 -21.48 -13.50
N GLU A 49 0.76 -22.03 -12.29
CA GLU A 49 -0.22 -22.96 -11.73
C GLU A 49 -1.54 -22.27 -11.37
N CYS A 50 -2.60 -22.61 -12.09
CA CYS A 50 -3.94 -22.03 -11.97
C CYS A 50 -3.87 -20.50 -11.84
N SER A 51 -3.09 -19.86 -12.73
CA SER A 51 -2.73 -18.46 -12.66
C SER A 51 -2.30 -17.91 -14.02
N LEU A 52 -2.63 -16.65 -14.27
CA LEU A 52 -2.16 -15.83 -15.39
C LEU A 52 -1.39 -14.59 -14.88
N ALA A 53 -0.92 -14.59 -13.64
CA ALA A 53 -0.26 -13.41 -13.05
C ALA A 53 1.08 -13.06 -13.73
N GLY A 54 1.89 -14.07 -14.11
CA GLY A 54 3.22 -13.85 -14.69
C GLY A 54 3.23 -13.53 -16.19
N VAL A 55 2.09 -13.61 -16.88
CA VAL A 55 2.05 -13.62 -18.36
C VAL A 55 2.28 -12.25 -18.97
N VAL A 56 1.89 -11.15 -18.31
CA VAL A 56 2.05 -9.79 -18.83
C VAL A 56 3.53 -9.43 -18.93
N ARG A 57 4.30 -9.72 -17.88
CA ARG A 57 5.75 -9.47 -17.83
C ARG A 57 6.51 -10.34 -18.83
N ALA A 58 6.10 -11.59 -18.97
CA ALA A 58 6.63 -12.48 -20.00
C ALA A 58 6.35 -11.95 -21.41
N HIS A 59 5.13 -11.48 -21.67
CA HIS A 59 4.71 -10.94 -22.98
C HIS A 59 5.52 -9.70 -23.37
N VAL A 60 5.68 -8.74 -22.45
CA VAL A 60 6.49 -7.54 -22.69
C VAL A 60 7.94 -7.93 -23.01
N ALA A 61 8.56 -8.79 -22.20
CA ALA A 61 9.94 -9.23 -22.42
C ALA A 61 10.11 -10.07 -23.71
N ALA A 62 9.14 -10.94 -24.02
CA ALA A 62 9.15 -11.76 -25.24
C ALA A 62 9.01 -10.90 -26.50
N LYS A 63 8.20 -9.84 -26.46
CA LYS A 63 8.06 -8.86 -27.55
C LYS A 63 9.35 -8.11 -27.82
N GLU A 64 10.05 -7.66 -26.76
CA GLU A 64 11.37 -7.06 -26.88
C GLU A 64 12.40 -8.03 -27.48
N ALA A 65 12.34 -9.31 -27.09
CA ALA A 65 13.22 -10.37 -27.59
C ALA A 65 12.79 -10.96 -28.96
N LYS A 66 11.65 -10.51 -29.52
CA LYS A 66 11.01 -11.08 -30.74
C LYS A 66 10.78 -12.59 -30.67
N LEU A 67 10.48 -13.11 -29.47
CA LEU A 67 10.17 -14.51 -29.22
C LEU A 67 8.65 -14.72 -29.26
N PRO A 68 8.12 -15.66 -30.07
CA PRO A 68 6.71 -16.04 -30.00
C PRO A 68 6.32 -16.49 -28.58
N PHE A 69 5.26 -15.90 -28.05
CA PHE A 69 4.80 -16.11 -26.68
C PHE A 69 3.44 -16.78 -26.65
N ILE A 70 3.28 -17.79 -25.79
CA ILE A 70 2.05 -18.57 -25.64
C ILE A 70 1.52 -18.40 -24.23
N VAL A 71 0.23 -18.09 -24.11
CA VAL A 71 -0.45 -17.99 -22.82
C VAL A 71 -1.11 -19.32 -22.48
N GLY A 72 -0.81 -19.84 -21.29
CA GLY A 72 -1.44 -21.04 -20.77
C GLY A 72 -1.44 -21.10 -19.25
N SER A 73 -1.94 -22.19 -18.69
CA SER A 73 -1.88 -22.46 -17.26
C SER A 73 -1.82 -23.95 -16.99
N TYR A 74 -1.08 -24.32 -15.94
CA TYR A 74 -1.01 -25.68 -15.44
C TYR A 74 -2.02 -25.89 -14.30
N PHE A 75 -2.68 -27.03 -14.30
CA PHE A 75 -3.64 -27.42 -13.28
C PHE A 75 -3.27 -28.79 -12.73
N ARG A 76 -3.38 -28.95 -11.41
CA ARG A 76 -3.39 -30.23 -10.73
C ARG A 76 -4.84 -30.56 -10.40
N LEU A 77 -5.40 -31.52 -11.13
CA LEU A 77 -6.78 -31.93 -10.94
C LEU A 77 -6.87 -32.86 -9.72
N VAL A 78 -8.01 -32.80 -9.05
CA VAL A 78 -8.37 -33.69 -7.95
C VAL A 78 -9.64 -34.45 -8.29
N ASN A 79 -9.78 -35.66 -7.75
CA ASN A 79 -11.01 -36.43 -7.80
C ASN A 79 -12.08 -35.82 -6.90
N ALA A 80 -13.32 -36.33 -6.98
CA ALA A 80 -14.43 -35.86 -6.16
C ALA A 80 -14.17 -35.99 -4.65
N ASP A 81 -13.42 -37.01 -4.24
CA ASP A 81 -12.98 -37.27 -2.86
C ASP A 81 -11.80 -36.39 -2.40
N GLY A 82 -11.24 -35.56 -3.29
CA GLY A 82 -10.08 -34.69 -3.02
C GLY A 82 -8.73 -35.35 -3.23
N SER A 83 -8.67 -36.63 -3.62
CA SER A 83 -7.42 -37.31 -3.97
C SER A 83 -6.81 -36.74 -5.27
N PRO A 84 -5.47 -36.75 -5.45
CA PRO A 84 -4.85 -36.28 -6.68
C PRO A 84 -5.30 -37.11 -7.90
N ALA A 85 -5.69 -36.45 -8.98
CA ALA A 85 -6.03 -37.10 -10.25
C ALA A 85 -4.82 -37.11 -11.20
N PHE A 86 -4.57 -36.00 -11.90
CA PHE A 86 -3.46 -35.83 -12.83
C PHE A 86 -3.16 -34.35 -13.10
N GLY A 87 -2.03 -34.07 -13.75
CA GLY A 87 -1.70 -32.74 -14.24
C GLY A 87 -2.31 -32.47 -15.62
N LEU A 88 -2.73 -31.24 -15.87
CA LEU A 88 -3.26 -30.80 -17.15
C LEU A 88 -2.72 -29.40 -17.48
N ILE A 89 -2.19 -29.23 -18.69
CA ILE A 89 -1.83 -27.92 -19.22
C ILE A 89 -2.88 -27.53 -20.25
N LEU A 90 -3.38 -26.30 -20.16
CA LEU A 90 -4.25 -25.71 -21.16
C LEU A 90 -3.57 -24.50 -21.78
N LEU A 91 -3.48 -24.47 -23.11
CA LEU A 91 -2.88 -23.39 -23.89
C LEU A 91 -3.95 -22.68 -24.71
N ALA A 92 -3.99 -21.35 -24.66
CA ALA A 92 -4.98 -20.56 -25.40
C ALA A 92 -4.60 -20.44 -26.88
N LYS A 93 -5.46 -20.92 -27.79
CA LYS A 93 -5.21 -20.78 -29.23
C LYS A 93 -5.47 -19.37 -29.73
N ASN A 94 -6.56 -18.76 -29.25
CA ASN A 94 -7.09 -17.48 -29.69
C ASN A 94 -7.75 -16.75 -28.51
N ARG A 95 -8.30 -15.55 -28.75
CA ARG A 95 -8.97 -14.74 -27.72
C ARG A 95 -10.12 -15.46 -27.01
N ASN A 96 -10.88 -16.31 -27.72
CA ASN A 96 -11.96 -17.08 -27.09
C ASN A 96 -11.41 -18.14 -26.14
N GLY A 97 -10.37 -18.88 -26.56
CA GLY A 97 -9.67 -19.84 -25.73
C GLY A 97 -9.07 -19.20 -24.49
N TYR A 98 -8.47 -18.01 -24.62
CA TYR A 98 -7.99 -17.23 -23.48
C TYR A 98 -9.12 -16.91 -22.48
N GLY A 99 -10.26 -16.42 -22.98
CA GLY A 99 -11.41 -16.11 -22.13
C GLY A 99 -11.96 -17.34 -21.39
N ASN A 100 -12.02 -18.50 -22.06
CA ASN A 100 -12.45 -19.76 -21.45
C ASN A 100 -11.44 -20.25 -20.40
N LEU A 101 -10.14 -20.13 -20.67
CA LEU A 101 -9.07 -20.44 -19.73
C LEU A 101 -9.17 -19.56 -18.47
N SER A 102 -9.38 -18.26 -18.66
CA SER A 102 -9.50 -17.29 -17.57
C SER A 102 -10.73 -17.53 -16.69
N GLU A 103 -11.88 -17.87 -17.30
CA GLU A 103 -13.09 -18.27 -16.56
C GLU A 103 -12.92 -19.60 -15.82
N LEU A 104 -12.20 -20.56 -16.39
CA LEU A 104 -11.88 -21.82 -15.72
C LEU A 104 -11.01 -21.61 -14.47
N ILE A 105 -9.97 -20.76 -14.57
CA ILE A 105 -9.14 -20.38 -13.41
C ILE A 105 -10.01 -19.70 -12.35
N THR A 106 -10.88 -18.78 -12.78
CA THR A 106 -11.83 -18.10 -11.88
C THR A 106 -12.72 -19.11 -11.15
N LEU A 107 -13.32 -20.07 -11.86
CA LEU A 107 -14.13 -21.14 -11.27
C LEU A 107 -13.35 -21.93 -10.21
N ALA A 108 -12.12 -22.34 -10.55
CA ALA A 108 -11.29 -23.14 -9.67
C ALA A 108 -10.84 -22.38 -8.40
N ARG A 109 -10.55 -21.08 -8.52
CA ARG A 109 -10.09 -20.22 -7.43
C ARG A 109 -11.23 -19.72 -6.53
N THR A 110 -12.38 -19.40 -7.10
CA THR A 110 -13.52 -18.85 -6.34
C THR A 110 -14.25 -19.88 -5.48
N ARG A 111 -14.11 -21.17 -5.78
CA ARG A 111 -14.65 -22.26 -4.93
C ARG A 111 -13.73 -22.66 -3.77
N ALA A 112 -12.52 -22.10 -3.70
CA ALA A 112 -11.53 -22.40 -2.68
C ALA A 112 -11.20 -21.17 -1.82
N PRO A 113 -10.64 -21.36 -0.61
CA PRO A 113 -10.03 -20.27 0.14
C PRO A 113 -8.89 -19.62 -0.65
N LYS A 114 -8.59 -18.35 -0.32
CA LYS A 114 -7.51 -17.61 -0.98
C LYS A 114 -6.18 -18.36 -0.91
N GLY A 115 -5.51 -18.49 -2.05
CA GLY A 115 -4.22 -19.17 -2.19
C GLY A 115 -4.34 -20.63 -2.68
N GLU A 116 -5.52 -21.22 -2.58
CA GLU A 116 -5.81 -22.58 -3.06
C GLU A 116 -6.68 -22.54 -4.33
N TYR A 117 -6.87 -23.69 -4.96
CA TYR A 117 -7.87 -23.88 -6.02
C TYR A 117 -8.33 -25.34 -6.01
N ARG A 118 -9.53 -25.59 -6.55
CA ARG A 118 -10.03 -26.94 -6.74
C ARG A 118 -10.58 -27.09 -8.16
N LEU A 119 -10.05 -28.04 -8.91
CA LEU A 119 -10.54 -28.38 -10.24
C LEU A 119 -10.58 -29.91 -10.40
N THR A 120 -11.67 -30.43 -10.95
CA THR A 120 -11.91 -31.86 -11.14
C THR A 120 -12.05 -32.18 -12.64
N PRO A 121 -11.83 -33.44 -13.07
CA PRO A 121 -12.09 -33.85 -14.45
C PRO A 121 -13.55 -33.62 -14.89
N GLN A 122 -14.49 -33.65 -13.94
CA GLN A 122 -15.91 -33.39 -14.20
C GLN A 122 -16.17 -31.93 -14.60
N ASP A 123 -15.44 -30.97 -14.03
CA ASP A 123 -15.59 -29.55 -14.37
C ASP A 123 -15.29 -29.27 -15.86
N LEU A 124 -14.51 -30.14 -16.51
CA LEU A 124 -14.12 -30.01 -17.92
C LEU A 124 -14.99 -30.88 -18.84
N SER A 125 -15.33 -32.10 -18.41
CA SER A 125 -16.08 -33.08 -19.22
C SER A 125 -17.60 -32.94 -19.08
N ARG A 126 -18.09 -32.46 -17.93
CA ARG A 126 -19.52 -32.27 -17.62
C ARG A 126 -19.70 -31.10 -16.63
N PRO A 127 -19.34 -29.86 -17.01
CA PRO A 127 -19.52 -28.69 -16.16
C PRO A 127 -21.00 -28.48 -15.78
N ASP A 128 -21.18 -27.84 -14.63
CA ASP A 128 -22.47 -27.36 -14.14
C ASP A 128 -23.14 -26.40 -15.13
N ARG A 129 -24.46 -26.21 -14.96
CA ARG A 129 -25.30 -25.45 -15.90
C ARG A 129 -24.74 -24.06 -16.21
N ASP A 130 -24.24 -23.35 -15.20
CA ASP A 130 -23.74 -21.98 -15.32
C ASP A 130 -22.37 -21.87 -16.03
N TYR A 131 -21.65 -23.00 -16.15
CA TYR A 131 -20.34 -23.11 -16.79
C TYR A 131 -20.35 -24.03 -18.01
N ARG A 132 -21.54 -24.29 -18.59
CA ARG A 132 -21.69 -25.24 -19.69
C ARG A 132 -20.84 -24.91 -20.92
N HIS A 133 -20.53 -23.63 -21.13
CA HIS A 133 -19.65 -23.15 -22.21
C HIS A 133 -18.18 -23.57 -22.04
N LEU A 134 -17.77 -23.99 -20.84
CA LEU A 134 -16.42 -24.50 -20.56
C LEU A 134 -16.26 -26.01 -20.87
N LEU A 135 -17.30 -26.67 -21.40
CA LEU A 135 -17.25 -28.08 -21.79
C LEU A 135 -16.12 -28.32 -22.80
N GLY A 136 -15.12 -29.11 -22.43
CA GLY A 136 -13.92 -29.37 -23.23
C GLY A 136 -13.06 -28.11 -23.49
N VAL A 137 -13.28 -27.03 -22.72
CA VAL A 137 -12.64 -25.71 -22.81
C VAL A 137 -12.34 -25.32 -24.26
N PRO A 138 -13.37 -24.90 -25.02
CA PRO A 138 -13.24 -24.65 -26.46
C PRO A 138 -12.10 -23.67 -26.76
N ASP A 139 -11.43 -23.87 -27.89
CA ASP A 139 -10.27 -23.07 -28.34
C ASP A 139 -9.01 -23.13 -27.44
N CYS A 140 -8.97 -24.05 -26.48
CA CYS A 140 -7.72 -24.42 -25.81
C CYS A 140 -7.14 -25.72 -26.39
N LEU A 141 -5.82 -25.88 -26.32
CA LEU A 141 -5.13 -27.14 -26.52
C LEU A 141 -4.82 -27.76 -25.16
N ALA A 142 -5.00 -29.07 -25.02
CA ALA A 142 -4.85 -29.78 -23.76
C ALA A 142 -3.66 -30.75 -23.80
N ILE A 143 -2.79 -30.67 -22.80
CA ILE A 143 -1.66 -31.58 -22.63
C ILE A 143 -1.78 -32.24 -21.25
N LEU A 144 -2.01 -33.54 -21.23
CA LEU A 144 -2.04 -34.32 -19.99
C LEU A 144 -0.61 -34.56 -19.51
N VAL A 145 -0.35 -34.24 -18.24
CA VAL A 145 0.94 -34.46 -17.58
C VAL A 145 0.81 -35.67 -16.65
N PRO A 146 1.32 -36.85 -17.06
CA PRO A 146 1.22 -38.06 -16.26
C PRO A 146 2.06 -37.96 -14.98
N ASN A 147 1.60 -38.62 -13.93
CA ASN A 147 2.40 -38.76 -12.70
C ASN A 147 3.66 -39.60 -12.99
N PHE A 148 4.76 -39.27 -12.34
CA PHE A 148 6.03 -39.99 -12.49
C PHE A 148 6.22 -41.03 -11.36
N PRO A 149 6.59 -42.28 -11.67
CA PRO A 149 6.56 -42.92 -12.99
C PRO A 149 5.11 -43.20 -13.44
N ALA A 150 4.89 -43.27 -14.75
CA ALA A 150 3.55 -43.50 -15.29
C ALA A 150 3.18 -44.98 -15.11
N LYS A 151 1.93 -45.24 -14.75
CA LYS A 151 1.36 -46.59 -14.69
C LYS A 151 0.41 -46.76 -15.86
N GLU A 152 0.59 -47.81 -16.66
CA GLU A 152 -0.15 -48.04 -17.90
C GLU A 152 -1.67 -48.01 -17.70
N GLU A 153 -2.22 -48.78 -16.76
CA GLU A 153 -3.66 -48.83 -16.48
C GLU A 153 -4.26 -47.46 -16.11
N VAL A 154 -3.52 -46.67 -15.32
CA VAL A 154 -3.97 -45.34 -14.89
C VAL A 154 -3.89 -44.35 -16.05
N LEU A 155 -2.81 -44.41 -16.83
CA LEU A 155 -2.60 -43.53 -17.97
C LEU A 155 -3.60 -43.83 -19.09
N ASP A 156 -3.94 -45.09 -19.32
CA ASP A 156 -4.91 -45.50 -20.33
C ASP A 156 -6.30 -44.89 -20.07
N ALA A 157 -6.81 -45.00 -18.84
CA ALA A 157 -8.07 -44.36 -18.44
C ALA A 157 -8.01 -42.82 -18.51
N GLN A 158 -6.83 -42.24 -18.20
CA GLN A 158 -6.61 -40.80 -18.28
C GLN A 158 -6.61 -40.29 -19.73
N LEU A 159 -6.01 -41.03 -20.67
CA LEU A 159 -5.98 -40.68 -22.08
C LEU A 159 -7.32 -40.93 -22.77
N GLU A 160 -8.07 -41.96 -22.36
CA GLU A 160 -9.45 -42.15 -22.78
C GLU A 160 -10.32 -40.93 -22.42
N TRP A 161 -10.27 -40.50 -21.16
CA TRP A 161 -10.98 -39.30 -20.73
C TRP A 161 -10.51 -38.03 -21.49
N LEU A 162 -9.20 -37.91 -21.73
CA LEU A 162 -8.62 -36.75 -22.41
C LEU A 162 -9.10 -36.66 -23.86
N ASP A 163 -9.10 -37.77 -24.59
CA ASP A 163 -9.51 -37.82 -25.99
C ASP A 163 -11.02 -37.57 -26.14
N GLU A 164 -11.85 -38.13 -25.25
CA GLU A 164 -13.29 -37.84 -25.21
C GLU A 164 -13.58 -36.36 -24.92
N THR A 165 -12.79 -35.73 -24.04
CA THR A 165 -13.02 -34.35 -23.59
C THR A 165 -12.44 -33.32 -24.57
N PHE A 166 -11.33 -33.64 -25.24
CA PHE A 166 -10.58 -32.73 -26.12
C PHE A 166 -10.28 -33.36 -27.50
N PRO A 167 -11.31 -33.79 -28.25
CA PRO A 167 -11.11 -34.51 -29.51
C PRO A 167 -10.31 -33.66 -30.51
N GLY A 168 -9.23 -34.23 -31.05
CA GLY A 168 -8.30 -33.56 -31.97
C GLY A 168 -7.51 -32.38 -31.38
N ARG A 169 -7.54 -32.20 -30.05
CA ARG A 169 -6.87 -31.14 -29.29
C ARG A 169 -6.17 -31.68 -28.03
N ALA A 170 -5.87 -32.97 -28.02
CA ALA A 170 -5.29 -33.70 -26.90
C ALA A 170 -3.86 -34.17 -27.23
N TRP A 171 -2.95 -34.01 -26.27
CA TRP A 171 -1.60 -34.54 -26.30
C TRP A 171 -1.23 -35.12 -24.94
N VAL A 172 -0.32 -36.09 -24.92
CA VAL A 172 0.28 -36.59 -23.68
C VAL A 172 1.71 -36.06 -23.54
N GLY A 173 1.98 -35.44 -22.39
CA GLY A 173 3.28 -34.86 -22.09
C GLY A 173 4.29 -35.91 -21.65
N LEU A 174 5.48 -35.88 -22.25
CA LEU A 174 6.64 -36.65 -21.82
C LEU A 174 7.64 -35.74 -21.10
N VAL A 175 7.79 -35.94 -19.79
CA VAL A 175 8.72 -35.18 -18.95
C VAL A 175 9.89 -36.09 -18.57
N LEU A 176 11.10 -35.75 -19.00
CA LEU A 176 12.31 -36.51 -18.71
C LEU A 176 13.32 -35.63 -17.99
N HIS A 177 13.69 -36.04 -16.78
CA HIS A 177 14.55 -35.30 -15.86
C HIS A 177 15.83 -36.06 -15.51
N GLN A 178 16.17 -37.10 -16.27
CA GLN A 178 17.26 -38.02 -15.99
C GLN A 178 17.13 -38.66 -14.61
N ARG A 179 15.91 -39.13 -14.26
CA ARG A 179 15.66 -39.91 -13.04
C ARG A 179 15.80 -41.40 -13.35
N ALA A 180 15.95 -42.23 -12.31
CA ALA A 180 16.19 -43.67 -12.47
C ALA A 180 15.08 -44.43 -13.23
N MET A 181 13.85 -43.92 -13.24
CA MET A 181 12.69 -44.57 -13.87
C MET A 181 12.25 -43.90 -15.19
N ASP A 182 13.08 -43.03 -15.76
CA ASP A 182 12.74 -42.29 -16.99
C ASP A 182 12.46 -43.23 -18.18
N ASP A 183 13.21 -44.33 -18.31
CA ASP A 183 12.99 -45.31 -19.38
C ASP A 183 11.64 -46.03 -19.25
N ILE A 184 11.26 -46.41 -18.04
CA ILE A 184 9.96 -47.05 -17.75
C ILE A 184 8.83 -46.05 -17.97
N HIS A 185 8.99 -44.81 -17.51
CA HIS A 185 8.01 -43.74 -17.72
C HIS A 185 7.81 -43.45 -19.21
N ARG A 186 8.90 -43.29 -19.97
CA ARG A 186 8.85 -43.11 -21.43
C ARG A 186 8.17 -44.28 -22.12
N GLY A 187 8.56 -45.51 -21.78
CA GLY A 187 7.97 -46.73 -22.35
C GLY A 187 6.46 -46.78 -22.15
N ALA A 188 5.98 -46.56 -20.92
CA ALA A 188 4.56 -46.54 -20.60
C ALA A 188 3.81 -45.42 -21.34
N VAL A 189 4.36 -44.20 -21.37
CA VAL A 189 3.74 -43.05 -22.05
C VAL A 189 3.63 -43.32 -23.55
N GLU A 190 4.71 -43.70 -24.20
CA GLU A 190 4.71 -43.95 -25.64
C GLU A 190 3.86 -45.16 -26.05
N PHE A 191 3.81 -46.20 -25.22
CA PHE A 191 3.00 -47.39 -25.48
C PHE A 191 1.51 -47.06 -25.47
N ILE A 192 1.02 -46.43 -24.40
CA ILE A 192 -0.40 -46.07 -24.27
C ILE A 192 -0.78 -44.99 -25.30
N ALA A 193 0.09 -43.99 -25.52
CA ALA A 193 -0.10 -42.97 -26.54
C ALA A 193 -0.36 -43.57 -27.94
N ARG A 194 0.45 -44.57 -28.34
CA ARG A 194 0.29 -45.28 -29.61
C ARG A 194 -1.01 -46.09 -29.67
N ASN A 195 -1.40 -46.75 -28.58
CA ASN A 195 -2.63 -47.55 -28.54
C ASN A 195 -3.90 -46.70 -28.62
N ARG A 196 -3.86 -45.47 -28.09
CA ARG A 196 -5.00 -44.54 -28.08
C ARG A 196 -4.94 -43.47 -29.18
N ASP A 197 -3.94 -43.54 -30.08
CA ASP A 197 -3.69 -42.56 -31.16
C ASP A 197 -3.57 -41.09 -30.65
N VAL A 198 -3.03 -40.90 -29.45
CA VAL A 198 -2.79 -39.58 -28.85
C VAL A 198 -1.33 -39.19 -29.04
N PRO A 199 -1.00 -38.05 -29.67
CA PRO A 199 0.40 -37.69 -29.90
C PRO A 199 1.17 -37.37 -28.62
N VAL A 200 2.45 -37.79 -28.57
CA VAL A 200 3.38 -37.48 -27.48
C VAL A 200 4.05 -36.13 -27.72
N VAL A 201 4.16 -35.29 -26.69
CA VAL A 201 4.84 -33.99 -26.75
C VAL A 201 5.92 -33.87 -25.68
N ALA A 202 7.09 -33.35 -26.03
CA ALA A 202 8.18 -33.10 -25.09
C ALA A 202 7.87 -31.90 -24.18
N LEU A 203 8.04 -32.06 -22.86
CA LEU A 203 7.83 -31.00 -21.88
C LEU A 203 9.05 -30.84 -20.95
N GLY A 204 9.36 -29.60 -20.56
CA GLY A 204 10.50 -29.29 -19.69
C GLY A 204 10.21 -29.26 -18.19
N GLU A 205 8.95 -29.10 -17.76
CA GLU A 205 8.56 -28.80 -16.37
C GLU A 205 9.52 -27.79 -15.72
N VAL A 206 9.71 -26.67 -16.41
CA VAL A 206 10.74 -25.68 -16.10
C VAL A 206 10.35 -24.89 -14.86
N LEU A 207 11.20 -24.93 -13.83
CA LEU A 207 11.09 -24.11 -12.61
C LEU A 207 12.18 -23.03 -12.55
N MET A 208 13.18 -23.11 -13.43
CA MET A 208 14.39 -22.29 -13.40
C MET A 208 14.81 -21.87 -14.82
N HIS A 209 15.20 -20.61 -15.03
CA HIS A 209 15.78 -20.20 -16.31
C HIS A 209 17.17 -20.83 -16.54
N VAL A 210 17.95 -21.08 -15.48
CA VAL A 210 19.28 -21.72 -15.55
C VAL A 210 19.51 -22.75 -14.44
N ARG A 211 20.38 -23.74 -14.72
CA ARG A 211 20.73 -24.82 -13.79
C ARG A 211 21.30 -24.32 -12.45
N SER A 212 22.07 -23.23 -12.45
CA SER A 212 22.68 -22.66 -11.24
C SER A 212 21.67 -22.07 -10.24
N ARG A 213 20.37 -22.00 -10.61
CA ARG A 213 19.29 -21.53 -9.73
C ARG A 213 18.81 -22.58 -8.73
N LYS A 214 19.28 -23.83 -8.82
CA LYS A 214 18.86 -24.94 -7.95
C LYS A 214 18.88 -24.63 -6.45
N PRO A 215 19.93 -24.00 -5.87
CA PRO A 215 19.91 -23.67 -4.45
C PRO A 215 18.77 -22.75 -4.03
N LEU A 216 18.38 -21.80 -4.89
CA LEU A 216 17.23 -20.93 -4.65
C LEU A 216 15.91 -21.71 -4.74
N GLN A 217 15.78 -22.60 -5.73
CA GLN A 217 14.60 -23.44 -5.89
C GLN A 217 14.40 -24.40 -4.70
N ASP A 218 15.48 -24.96 -4.16
CA ASP A 218 15.44 -25.78 -2.94
C ASP A 218 15.06 -24.96 -1.72
N THR A 219 15.58 -23.73 -1.61
CA THR A 219 15.24 -22.80 -0.53
C THR A 219 13.75 -22.42 -0.58
N LEU A 220 13.21 -22.14 -1.77
CA LEU A 220 11.77 -21.89 -1.95
C LEU A 220 10.93 -23.10 -1.57
N THR A 221 11.38 -24.30 -1.92
CA THR A 221 10.72 -25.55 -1.55
C THR A 221 10.71 -25.75 -0.04
N ALA A 222 11.84 -25.55 0.62
CA ALA A 222 11.99 -25.60 2.08
C ALA A 222 11.04 -24.61 2.79
N ILE A 223 10.93 -23.36 2.29
CA ILE A 223 9.96 -22.37 2.78
C ILE A 223 8.53 -22.88 2.61
N ARG A 224 8.19 -23.44 1.45
CA ARG A 224 6.85 -23.97 1.14
C ARG A 224 6.42 -25.10 2.06
N VAL A 225 7.32 -26.05 2.35
CA VAL A 225 7.01 -27.21 3.20
C VAL A 225 7.23 -26.94 4.69
N GLY A 226 7.80 -25.79 5.05
CA GLY A 226 8.04 -25.38 6.44
C GLY A 226 9.16 -26.16 7.14
N LYS A 227 10.13 -26.68 6.39
CA LYS A 227 11.27 -27.47 6.92
C LYS A 227 12.60 -26.88 6.45
N PRO A 228 13.70 -27.04 7.21
CA PRO A 228 15.04 -26.78 6.71
C PRO A 228 15.39 -27.62 5.47
N VAL A 229 16.24 -27.10 4.58
CA VAL A 229 16.65 -27.77 3.33
C VAL A 229 17.20 -29.18 3.58
N HIS A 230 17.98 -29.36 4.64
CA HIS A 230 18.57 -30.67 4.96
C HIS A 230 17.55 -31.70 5.48
N GLU A 231 16.36 -31.28 5.90
CA GLU A 231 15.26 -32.15 6.36
C GLU A 231 14.20 -32.41 5.28
N CYS A 232 14.26 -31.72 4.14
CA CYS A 232 13.23 -31.82 3.10
C CYS A 232 13.20 -33.20 2.42
N GLY A 233 14.32 -33.93 2.33
CA GLY A 233 14.36 -35.25 1.72
C GLY A 233 13.77 -35.28 0.30
N TYR A 234 12.75 -36.13 0.08
CA TYR A 234 12.04 -36.28 -1.20
C TYR A 234 11.12 -35.10 -1.57
N ASP A 235 10.94 -34.12 -0.67
CA ASP A 235 10.24 -32.87 -1.01
C ASP A 235 11.05 -32.04 -2.04
N LEU A 236 12.39 -32.23 -2.10
CA LEU A 236 13.28 -31.58 -3.06
C LEU A 236 13.38 -32.35 -4.38
N ALA A 237 13.57 -31.61 -5.48
CA ALA A 237 13.94 -32.23 -6.74
C ALA A 237 15.33 -32.90 -6.64
N PRO A 238 15.49 -34.15 -7.12
CA PRO A 238 16.73 -34.93 -6.95
C PRO A 238 17.93 -34.36 -7.72
N ASN A 239 17.67 -33.55 -8.74
CA ASN A 239 18.70 -32.92 -9.57
C ASN A 239 18.22 -31.54 -10.06
N ALA A 240 19.04 -30.87 -10.86
CA ALA A 240 18.78 -29.52 -11.37
C ALA A 240 18.24 -29.50 -12.82
N GLU A 241 17.54 -30.54 -13.27
CA GLU A 241 17.11 -30.68 -14.67
C GLU A 241 15.89 -29.85 -15.05
N GLN A 242 15.14 -29.32 -14.09
CA GLN A 242 13.97 -28.45 -14.28
C GLN A 242 14.36 -27.01 -14.66
N HIS A 243 15.18 -26.85 -15.70
CA HIS A 243 15.58 -25.56 -16.26
C HIS A 243 15.40 -25.48 -17.79
N LEU A 244 15.50 -24.28 -18.38
CA LEU A 244 15.54 -24.15 -19.84
C LEU A 244 16.83 -24.79 -20.41
N ARG A 245 16.68 -25.88 -21.16
CA ARG A 245 17.78 -26.73 -21.66
C ARG A 245 18.20 -26.34 -23.08
N SER A 246 19.46 -26.56 -23.43
CA SER A 246 19.91 -26.33 -24.81
C SER A 246 19.21 -27.26 -25.79
N ARG A 247 18.98 -26.80 -27.03
CA ARG A 247 18.38 -27.60 -28.10
C ARG A 247 19.15 -28.90 -28.38
N LEU A 248 20.48 -28.87 -28.26
CA LEU A 248 21.32 -30.07 -28.35
C LEU A 248 20.99 -31.10 -27.26
N ARG A 249 20.78 -30.66 -26.02
CA ARG A 249 20.42 -31.56 -24.92
C ARG A 249 19.02 -32.14 -25.10
N LEU A 250 18.08 -31.34 -25.58
CA LEU A 250 16.72 -31.77 -25.87
C LEU A 250 16.70 -32.80 -27.01
N ALA A 251 17.47 -32.57 -28.08
CA ALA A 251 17.62 -33.49 -29.22
C ALA A 251 18.14 -34.87 -28.82
N ASN A 252 19.00 -34.94 -27.79
CA ASN A 252 19.52 -36.20 -27.28
C ASN A 252 18.56 -36.92 -26.31
N LEU A 253 17.53 -36.22 -25.81
CA LEU A 253 16.65 -36.74 -24.77
C LEU A 253 15.29 -37.18 -25.32
N TYR A 254 14.76 -36.44 -26.29
CA TYR A 254 13.44 -36.65 -26.87
C TYR A 254 13.54 -37.12 -28.32
N SER A 255 12.51 -37.83 -28.78
CA SER A 255 12.40 -38.18 -30.18
C SER A 255 12.16 -36.93 -31.06
N PRO A 256 12.55 -36.96 -32.35
CA PRO A 256 12.26 -35.89 -33.28
C PRO A 256 10.77 -35.54 -33.36
N GLU A 257 9.88 -36.54 -33.27
CA GLU A 257 8.44 -36.36 -33.34
C GLU A 257 7.91 -35.61 -32.11
N ALA A 258 8.37 -35.96 -30.91
CA ALA A 258 7.97 -35.29 -29.68
C ALA A 258 8.43 -33.83 -29.64
N LEU A 259 9.60 -33.51 -30.23
CA LEU A 259 10.08 -32.13 -30.38
C LEU A 259 9.29 -31.38 -31.45
N ALA A 260 9.00 -31.99 -32.59
CA ALA A 260 8.19 -31.39 -33.65
C ALA A 260 6.77 -31.06 -33.17
N ALA A 261 6.17 -31.92 -32.34
CA ALA A 261 4.86 -31.68 -31.72
C ALA A 261 4.83 -30.38 -30.91
N THR A 262 5.93 -30.01 -30.24
CA THR A 262 5.99 -28.73 -29.49
C THR A 262 5.82 -27.52 -30.42
N VAL A 263 6.42 -27.57 -31.61
CA VAL A 263 6.38 -26.50 -32.59
C VAL A 263 5.05 -26.46 -33.33
N ASP A 264 4.45 -27.62 -33.61
CA ASP A 264 3.09 -27.70 -34.17
C ASP A 264 2.05 -27.11 -33.21
N ILE A 265 2.10 -27.45 -31.93
CA ILE A 265 1.24 -26.84 -30.91
C ILE A 265 1.47 -25.33 -30.86
N ALA A 266 2.73 -24.87 -30.85
CA ALA A 266 3.04 -23.45 -30.84
C ALA A 266 2.47 -22.70 -32.06
N ALA A 267 2.55 -23.28 -33.25
CA ALA A 267 2.02 -22.69 -34.48
C ALA A 267 0.48 -22.55 -34.47
N ARG A 268 -0.23 -23.38 -33.68
CA ARG A 268 -1.68 -23.33 -33.51
C ARG A 268 -2.14 -22.28 -32.49
N CYS A 269 -1.22 -21.67 -31.75
CA CYS A 269 -1.50 -20.66 -30.73
C CYS A 269 -1.17 -19.26 -31.27
N THR A 270 -2.20 -18.52 -31.68
CA THR A 270 -2.08 -17.19 -32.29
C THR A 270 -2.48 -16.03 -31.38
N PHE A 271 -3.01 -16.33 -30.18
CA PHE A 271 -3.46 -15.31 -29.24
C PHE A 271 -2.32 -14.39 -28.77
N SER A 272 -2.56 -13.09 -28.79
CA SER A 272 -1.71 -12.08 -28.16
C SER A 272 -2.45 -11.30 -27.08
N LEU A 273 -1.77 -10.96 -25.97
CA LEU A 273 -2.34 -10.07 -24.96
C LEU A 273 -2.66 -8.67 -25.50
N ASP A 274 -2.04 -8.26 -26.61
CA ASP A 274 -2.34 -7.00 -27.30
C ASP A 274 -3.77 -6.97 -27.88
N GLU A 275 -4.45 -8.12 -28.00
CA GLU A 275 -5.85 -8.23 -28.43
C GLU A 275 -6.86 -7.87 -27.32
N LEU A 276 -6.41 -7.77 -26.05
CA LEU A 276 -7.27 -7.42 -24.94
C LEU A 276 -7.52 -5.91 -24.94
N ARG A 277 -8.74 -5.52 -25.34
CA ARG A 277 -9.21 -4.13 -25.28
C ARG A 277 -10.24 -3.98 -24.16
N TYR A 278 -10.12 -2.88 -23.42
CA TYR A 278 -11.06 -2.54 -22.38
C TYR A 278 -12.31 -1.87 -22.95
N GLU A 279 -13.48 -2.26 -22.43
CA GLU A 279 -14.77 -1.67 -22.78
C GLU A 279 -15.53 -1.35 -21.49
N TYR A 280 -16.10 -0.14 -21.40
CA TYR A 280 -16.84 0.31 -20.21
C TYR A 280 -18.31 -0.13 -20.21
N PRO A 281 -18.93 -0.31 -19.02
CA PRO A 281 -20.36 -0.58 -18.88
C PRO A 281 -21.27 0.48 -19.51
N ASP A 282 -22.33 0.03 -20.19
CA ASP A 282 -23.34 0.90 -20.81
C ASP A 282 -24.41 1.39 -19.80
N GLU A 283 -24.55 0.71 -18.65
CA GLU A 283 -25.63 0.87 -17.66
C GLU A 283 -25.59 2.20 -16.87
N LEU A 284 -24.57 3.03 -17.10
CA LEU A 284 -24.40 4.32 -16.45
C LEU A 284 -25.28 5.41 -17.05
N VAL A 285 -25.74 5.23 -18.29
CA VAL A 285 -26.47 6.22 -19.05
C VAL A 285 -27.96 5.89 -19.06
N PRO A 286 -28.84 6.82 -18.64
CA PRO A 286 -30.29 6.60 -18.71
C PRO A 286 -30.76 6.32 -20.15
N SER A 287 -31.83 5.55 -20.29
CA SER A 287 -32.42 5.25 -21.60
C SER A 287 -32.79 6.54 -22.35
N GLY A 288 -32.35 6.65 -23.60
CA GLY A 288 -32.57 7.83 -24.44
C GLY A 288 -31.43 8.85 -24.46
N PHE A 289 -30.39 8.67 -23.64
CA PHE A 289 -29.19 9.50 -23.68
C PHE A 289 -28.00 8.77 -24.29
N THR A 290 -27.09 9.54 -24.89
CA THR A 290 -25.72 9.08 -25.18
C THR A 290 -24.82 9.42 -23.98
N PRO A 291 -23.68 8.71 -23.78
CA PRO A 291 -22.71 9.07 -22.74
C PRO A 291 -22.32 10.56 -22.75
N ALA A 292 -22.06 11.12 -23.93
CA ALA A 292 -21.73 12.53 -24.11
C ALA A 292 -22.89 13.47 -23.70
N ALA A 293 -24.12 13.17 -24.12
CA ALA A 293 -25.28 14.01 -23.79
C ALA A 293 -25.56 14.00 -22.28
N TYR A 294 -25.48 12.83 -21.65
CA TYR A 294 -25.73 12.70 -20.21
C TYR A 294 -24.62 13.36 -19.39
N LEU A 295 -23.35 13.14 -19.74
CA LEU A 295 -22.22 13.79 -19.07
C LEU A 295 -22.33 15.31 -19.11
N ARG A 296 -22.67 15.87 -20.28
CA ARG A 296 -22.88 17.30 -20.46
C ARG A 296 -24.02 17.83 -19.58
N GLN A 297 -25.17 17.16 -19.56
CA GLN A 297 -26.32 17.55 -18.74
C GLN A 297 -25.95 17.62 -17.25
N GLU A 298 -25.35 16.55 -16.72
CA GLU A 298 -25.00 16.47 -15.30
C GLU A 298 -23.91 17.49 -14.93
N THR A 299 -22.97 17.77 -15.83
CA THR A 299 -21.95 18.80 -15.66
C THR A 299 -22.60 20.18 -15.49
N TYR A 300 -23.56 20.54 -16.35
CA TYR A 300 -24.23 21.85 -16.26
C TYR A 300 -25.15 21.99 -15.04
N ILE A 301 -25.84 20.91 -14.64
CA ILE A 301 -26.59 20.87 -13.37
C ILE A 301 -25.64 21.11 -12.19
N GLY A 302 -24.48 20.46 -12.21
CA GLY A 302 -23.42 20.66 -11.21
C GLY A 302 -22.87 22.07 -11.18
N ALA A 303 -22.60 22.66 -12.35
CA ALA A 303 -22.10 24.02 -12.48
C ALA A 303 -23.07 25.05 -11.88
N GLN A 304 -24.38 24.91 -12.12
CA GLN A 304 -25.40 25.79 -11.52
C GLN A 304 -25.44 25.68 -9.98
N ARG A 305 -25.21 24.50 -9.42
CA ARG A 305 -25.14 24.31 -7.96
C ARG A 305 -23.89 24.94 -7.35
N ARG A 306 -22.74 24.81 -8.03
CA ARG A 306 -21.46 25.37 -7.56
C ARG A 306 -21.39 26.89 -7.69
N PHE A 307 -22.04 27.44 -8.72
CA PHE A 307 -22.04 28.88 -9.02
C PHE A 307 -23.47 29.46 -8.98
N PRO A 308 -24.08 29.61 -7.78
CA PRO A 308 -25.47 30.08 -7.66
C PRO A 308 -25.66 31.52 -8.17
N SER A 309 -24.60 32.32 -8.16
CA SER A 309 -24.59 33.69 -8.70
C SER A 309 -24.35 33.76 -10.23
N GLY A 310 -24.26 32.62 -10.91
CA GLY A 310 -23.95 32.51 -12.34
C GLY A 310 -22.56 31.94 -12.59
N ILE A 311 -22.44 31.11 -13.64
CA ILE A 311 -21.18 30.46 -14.05
C ILE A 311 -20.28 31.53 -14.71
N PRO A 312 -19.03 31.74 -14.22
CA PRO A 312 -18.11 32.67 -14.87
C PRO A 312 -17.82 32.27 -16.33
N LEU A 313 -17.69 33.26 -17.23
CA LEU A 313 -17.48 33.01 -18.67
C LEU A 313 -16.26 32.11 -18.94
N GLN A 314 -15.13 32.38 -18.28
CA GLN A 314 -13.91 31.59 -18.42
C GLN A 314 -14.12 30.11 -18.01
N VAL A 315 -14.90 29.86 -16.96
CA VAL A 315 -15.22 28.50 -16.50
C VAL A 315 -16.15 27.80 -17.50
N GLN A 316 -17.11 28.53 -18.08
CA GLN A 316 -17.99 28.01 -19.10
C GLN A 316 -17.23 27.60 -20.37
N GLU A 317 -16.32 28.45 -20.85
CA GLU A 317 -15.43 28.13 -21.99
C GLU A 317 -14.56 26.91 -21.71
N GLN A 318 -14.03 26.81 -20.49
CA GLN A 318 -13.27 25.64 -20.06
C GLN A 318 -14.12 24.37 -20.04
N ILE A 319 -15.34 24.40 -19.50
CA ILE A 319 -16.26 23.25 -19.49
C ILE A 319 -16.51 22.74 -20.91
N GLU A 320 -16.77 23.64 -21.87
CA GLU A 320 -17.00 23.26 -23.26
C GLU A 320 -15.78 22.61 -23.89
N HIS A 321 -14.60 23.21 -23.73
CA HIS A 321 -13.36 22.66 -24.23
C HIS A 321 -13.05 21.27 -23.65
N GLU A 322 -13.23 21.10 -22.35
CA GLU A 322 -13.04 19.81 -21.67
C GLU A 322 -14.01 18.75 -22.20
N LEU A 323 -15.30 19.07 -22.34
CA LEU A 323 -16.32 18.14 -22.84
C LEU A 323 -16.05 17.71 -24.29
N GLU A 324 -15.59 18.62 -25.14
CA GLU A 324 -15.19 18.30 -26.53
C GLU A 324 -14.00 17.32 -26.55
N LEU A 325 -12.97 17.57 -25.75
CA LEU A 325 -11.80 16.69 -25.69
C LEU A 325 -12.14 15.31 -25.11
N ILE A 326 -12.99 15.25 -24.08
CA ILE A 326 -13.46 13.99 -23.49
C ILE A 326 -14.22 13.18 -24.54
N ALA A 327 -15.07 13.82 -25.35
CA ALA A 327 -15.83 13.17 -26.42
C ALA A 327 -14.93 12.69 -27.57
N GLU A 328 -13.93 13.49 -27.96
CA GLU A 328 -12.97 13.10 -29.01
C GLU A 328 -12.18 11.84 -28.60
N LEU A 329 -11.79 11.74 -27.33
CA LEU A 329 -11.01 10.62 -26.78
C LEU A 329 -11.87 9.45 -26.26
N GLN A 330 -13.20 9.58 -26.33
CA GLN A 330 -14.16 8.55 -25.90
C GLN A 330 -14.06 8.18 -24.41
N TYR A 331 -13.79 9.15 -23.54
CA TYR A 331 -13.66 8.95 -22.09
C TYR A 331 -14.93 9.22 -21.28
N GLU A 332 -16.06 9.54 -21.91
CA GLU A 332 -17.32 9.84 -21.23
C GLU A 332 -17.78 8.73 -20.27
N PRO A 333 -17.73 7.42 -20.65
CA PRO A 333 -18.12 6.35 -19.73
C PRO A 333 -17.27 6.29 -18.46
N TYR A 334 -15.98 6.68 -18.56
CA TYR A 334 -15.09 6.72 -17.41
C TYR A 334 -15.49 7.81 -16.41
N PHE A 335 -15.73 9.03 -16.90
CA PHE A 335 -16.21 10.14 -16.06
C PHE A 335 -17.55 9.82 -15.41
N LEU A 336 -18.47 9.21 -16.16
CA LEU A 336 -19.77 8.78 -15.64
C LEU A 336 -19.63 7.68 -14.58
N THR A 337 -18.66 6.77 -14.72
CA THR A 337 -18.38 5.74 -13.71
C THR A 337 -17.98 6.40 -12.40
N VAL A 338 -17.03 7.32 -12.44
CA VAL A 338 -16.56 8.03 -11.24
C VAL A 338 -17.67 8.91 -10.65
N TYR A 339 -18.39 9.64 -11.49
CA TYR A 339 -19.53 10.46 -11.07
C TYR A 339 -20.59 9.63 -10.33
N ASP A 340 -20.89 8.43 -10.81
CA ASP A 340 -21.85 7.54 -10.16
C ASP A 340 -21.40 7.11 -8.76
N LEU A 341 -20.10 6.81 -8.57
CA LEU A 341 -19.55 6.49 -7.25
C LEU A 341 -19.62 7.68 -6.29
N VAL A 342 -19.26 8.87 -6.78
CA VAL A 342 -19.33 10.11 -5.99
C VAL A 342 -20.78 10.46 -5.64
N ARG A 343 -21.71 10.30 -6.59
CA ARG A 343 -23.14 10.49 -6.38
C ARG A 343 -23.68 9.53 -5.31
N PHE A 344 -23.30 8.26 -5.38
CA PHE A 344 -23.66 7.28 -4.35
C PHE A 344 -23.11 7.68 -2.98
N ALA A 345 -21.81 7.99 -2.89
CA ALA A 345 -21.17 8.39 -1.63
C ALA A 345 -21.87 9.60 -1.00
N ARG A 346 -22.15 10.65 -1.78
CA ARG A 346 -22.88 11.83 -1.31
C ARG A 346 -24.31 11.51 -0.86
N SER A 347 -25.01 10.62 -1.56
CA SER A 347 -26.36 10.18 -1.16
C SER A 347 -26.39 9.46 0.20
N GLN A 348 -25.27 8.86 0.59
CA GLN A 348 -25.07 8.17 1.87
C GLN A 348 -24.34 9.06 2.90
N HIS A 349 -24.18 10.35 2.61
CA HIS A 349 -23.42 11.30 3.43
C HIS A 349 -21.99 10.82 3.74
N ILE A 350 -21.32 10.20 2.77
CA ILE A 350 -19.91 9.81 2.85
C ILE A 350 -19.08 10.95 2.27
N LEU A 351 -18.14 11.49 3.05
CA LEU A 351 -17.18 12.47 2.54
C LEU A 351 -16.25 11.82 1.51
N CYS A 352 -16.09 12.49 0.38
CA CYS A 352 -15.19 12.08 -0.68
C CYS A 352 -14.46 13.27 -1.29
N GLN A 353 -13.23 13.05 -1.75
CA GLN A 353 -12.43 14.09 -2.38
C GLN A 353 -11.57 13.53 -3.51
N GLY A 354 -11.72 14.10 -4.70
CA GLY A 354 -10.86 13.85 -5.84
C GLY A 354 -9.48 14.48 -5.66
N ARG A 355 -8.45 13.78 -6.14
CA ARG A 355 -7.06 14.23 -6.06
C ARG A 355 -6.32 14.03 -7.38
N GLY A 356 -5.06 14.46 -7.42
CA GLY A 356 -4.21 14.27 -8.59
C GLY A 356 -4.54 15.29 -9.69
N SER A 357 -4.38 14.88 -10.94
CA SER A 357 -4.70 15.74 -12.10
C SER A 357 -6.19 15.94 -12.31
N ALA A 358 -7.07 15.09 -11.75
CA ALA A 358 -8.52 15.28 -11.81
C ALA A 358 -8.96 16.63 -11.21
N ALA A 359 -8.18 17.21 -10.30
CA ALA A 359 -8.44 18.53 -9.74
C ALA A 359 -8.16 19.70 -10.71
N ASN A 360 -7.54 19.46 -11.88
CA ASN A 360 -7.41 20.46 -12.95
C ASN A 360 -8.66 20.58 -13.85
N SER A 361 -9.68 19.73 -13.65
CA SER A 361 -10.85 19.67 -14.54
C SER A 361 -12.05 20.41 -13.97
N ALA A 362 -12.57 21.37 -14.73
CA ALA A 362 -13.83 22.05 -14.45
C ALA A 362 -15.02 21.07 -14.52
N VAL A 363 -15.00 20.10 -15.43
CA VAL A 363 -16.00 19.02 -15.49
C VAL A 363 -16.02 18.21 -14.18
N CYS A 364 -14.86 17.76 -13.70
CA CYS A 364 -14.75 17.05 -12.42
C CYS A 364 -15.24 17.89 -11.23
N TYR A 365 -14.97 19.20 -11.21
CA TYR A 365 -15.44 20.10 -10.16
C TYR A 365 -16.97 20.22 -10.13
N CYS A 366 -17.57 20.39 -11.31
CA CYS A 366 -19.02 20.48 -11.48
C CYS A 366 -19.72 19.17 -11.09
N LEU A 367 -19.16 18.01 -11.45
CA LEU A 367 -19.68 16.70 -11.05
C LEU A 367 -19.49 16.38 -9.55
N GLY A 368 -18.81 17.26 -8.80
CA GLY A 368 -18.54 17.07 -7.38
C GLY A 368 -17.45 16.04 -7.09
N VAL A 369 -16.66 15.67 -8.10
CA VAL A 369 -15.50 14.76 -7.96
C VAL A 369 -14.37 15.47 -7.24
N THR A 370 -14.09 16.73 -7.58
CA THR A 370 -13.10 17.57 -6.88
C THR A 370 -13.75 18.78 -6.21
N GLU A 371 -13.10 19.30 -5.18
CA GLU A 371 -13.50 20.51 -4.44
C GLU A 371 -12.67 21.74 -4.82
N VAL A 372 -11.73 21.59 -5.77
CA VAL A 372 -10.86 22.68 -6.23
C VAL A 372 -11.59 23.55 -7.26
N ASP A 373 -11.83 24.81 -6.91
CA ASP A 373 -12.54 25.79 -7.75
C ASP A 373 -11.67 26.23 -8.95
N PRO A 374 -12.08 25.96 -10.21
CA PRO A 374 -11.32 26.35 -11.39
C PRO A 374 -11.25 27.88 -11.57
N ALA A 375 -12.16 28.66 -10.97
CA ALA A 375 -12.14 30.11 -11.07
C ALA A 375 -11.00 30.76 -10.26
N ARG A 376 -10.41 30.02 -9.29
CA ARG A 376 -9.39 30.54 -8.37
C ARG A 376 -7.95 30.20 -8.78
N GLY A 377 -7.74 29.44 -9.85
CA GLY A 377 -6.40 28.94 -10.23
C GLY A 377 -6.14 28.87 -11.73
N ASN A 378 -4.87 28.96 -12.11
CA ASN A 378 -4.40 28.72 -13.48
C ASN A 378 -4.02 27.24 -13.64
N MET A 379 -5.02 26.36 -13.72
CA MET A 379 -4.81 24.92 -13.81
C MET A 379 -4.71 24.45 -15.27
N LEU A 380 -3.64 23.71 -15.60
CA LEU A 380 -3.42 23.14 -16.92
C LEU A 380 -4.22 21.83 -17.09
N PHE A 381 -5.34 21.89 -17.81
CA PHE A 381 -6.18 20.73 -18.09
C PHE A 381 -5.44 19.65 -18.90
N GLU A 382 -4.50 20.03 -19.77
CA GLU A 382 -3.72 19.13 -20.62
C GLU A 382 -2.86 18.16 -19.81
N ARG A 383 -2.56 18.50 -18.55
CA ARG A 383 -1.90 17.60 -17.61
C ARG A 383 -2.81 16.43 -17.21
N PHE A 384 -4.12 16.64 -17.20
CA PHE A 384 -5.10 15.60 -16.93
C PHE A 384 -5.41 14.76 -18.17
N ILE A 385 -5.76 15.41 -19.29
CA ILE A 385 -6.09 14.74 -20.55
C ILE A 385 -5.40 15.45 -21.71
N SER A 386 -4.69 14.69 -22.55
CA SER A 386 -4.04 15.23 -23.76
C SER A 386 -4.19 14.27 -24.94
N LYS A 387 -4.48 14.83 -26.12
CA LYS A 387 -4.63 14.07 -27.37
C LYS A 387 -3.32 13.41 -27.84
N GLU A 388 -2.19 14.07 -27.63
CA GLU A 388 -0.87 13.54 -28.01
C GLU A 388 -0.45 12.34 -27.15
N ARG A 389 -1.07 12.17 -25.98
CA ARG A 389 -0.73 11.13 -25.02
C ARG A 389 -1.24 9.76 -25.45
N GLY A 390 -2.49 9.69 -25.93
CA GLY A 390 -3.17 8.41 -26.20
C GLY A 390 -3.28 7.49 -24.96
N GLU A 391 -2.94 7.96 -23.76
CA GLU A 391 -3.03 7.20 -22.51
C GLU A 391 -4.32 7.58 -21.76
N PRO A 392 -4.97 6.60 -21.13
CA PRO A 392 -6.17 6.85 -20.36
C PRO A 392 -5.97 7.78 -19.15
N PRO A 393 -6.97 8.61 -18.76
CA PRO A 393 -6.90 9.41 -17.54
C PRO A 393 -7.02 8.54 -16.28
N ASP A 394 -6.41 8.98 -15.19
CA ASP A 394 -6.48 8.35 -13.86
C ASP A 394 -7.19 9.31 -12.90
N ILE A 395 -8.42 8.98 -12.50
CA ILE A 395 -9.21 9.74 -11.52
C ILE A 395 -9.22 8.97 -10.19
N ASP A 396 -8.43 9.49 -9.27
CA ASP A 396 -8.36 9.03 -7.89
C ASP A 396 -9.40 9.75 -7.01
N VAL A 397 -10.23 9.00 -6.28
CA VAL A 397 -11.14 9.56 -5.27
C VAL A 397 -10.86 8.96 -3.90
N ASP A 398 -10.51 9.82 -2.95
CA ASP A 398 -10.37 9.46 -1.54
C ASP A 398 -11.75 9.48 -0.86
N PHE A 399 -12.15 8.35 -0.26
CA PHE A 399 -13.35 8.24 0.57
C PHE A 399 -12.97 8.11 2.04
N GLU A 400 -13.94 8.28 2.94
CA GLU A 400 -13.77 7.96 4.35
C GLU A 400 -13.25 6.52 4.55
N HIS A 401 -12.11 6.38 5.24
CA HIS A 401 -11.48 5.08 5.46
C HIS A 401 -12.43 4.03 6.07
N GLN A 402 -13.24 4.42 7.06
CA GLN A 402 -14.14 3.51 7.76
C GLN A 402 -15.41 3.14 6.98
N ARG A 403 -15.83 3.99 6.03
CA ARG A 403 -17.07 3.80 5.23
C ARG A 403 -16.81 3.41 3.78
N ARG A 404 -15.54 3.32 3.36
CA ARG A 404 -15.15 2.89 2.02
C ARG A 404 -15.75 1.55 1.61
N GLU A 405 -15.94 0.63 2.56
CA GLU A 405 -16.57 -0.67 2.27
C GLU A 405 -17.96 -0.52 1.66
N GLU A 406 -18.74 0.47 2.07
CA GLU A 406 -20.07 0.72 1.53
C GLU A 406 -20.02 1.03 0.02
N VAL A 407 -19.01 1.80 -0.41
CA VAL A 407 -18.76 2.15 -1.82
C VAL A 407 -18.28 0.93 -2.62
N ILE A 408 -17.37 0.14 -2.04
CA ILE A 408 -16.91 -1.12 -2.64
C ILE A 408 -18.09 -2.07 -2.88
N GLN A 409 -18.94 -2.25 -1.87
CA GLN A 409 -20.10 -3.12 -1.98
C GLN A 409 -21.17 -2.57 -2.93
N TYR A 410 -21.27 -1.25 -3.07
CA TYR A 410 -22.09 -0.63 -4.12
C TYR A 410 -21.63 -1.03 -5.53
N ILE A 411 -20.32 -1.01 -5.80
CA ILE A 411 -19.76 -1.46 -7.08
C ILE A 411 -20.14 -2.93 -7.36
N TYR A 412 -19.94 -3.82 -6.38
CA TYR A 412 -20.28 -5.24 -6.57
C TYR A 412 -21.77 -5.48 -6.75
N ARG A 413 -22.65 -4.78 -6.00
CA ARG A 413 -24.09 -4.88 -6.18
C ARG A 413 -24.55 -4.39 -7.55
N LYS A 414 -23.90 -3.35 -8.08
CA LYS A 414 -24.27 -2.75 -9.37
C LYS A 414 -23.79 -3.55 -10.57
N TYR A 415 -22.52 -3.94 -10.59
CA TYR A 415 -21.89 -4.57 -11.76
C TYR A 415 -21.79 -6.10 -11.65
N GLY A 416 -21.88 -6.67 -10.45
CA GLY A 416 -21.59 -8.08 -10.21
C GLY A 416 -20.10 -8.36 -10.02
N ARG A 417 -19.79 -9.49 -9.37
CA ARG A 417 -18.41 -9.93 -9.07
C ARG A 417 -17.70 -10.54 -10.29
N ASP A 418 -18.43 -10.81 -11.37
CA ASP A 418 -17.92 -11.32 -12.63
C ASP A 418 -17.51 -10.20 -13.61
N ARG A 419 -17.91 -8.94 -13.34
CA ARG A 419 -17.59 -7.75 -14.15
C ARG A 419 -16.79 -6.69 -13.41
N ALA A 420 -16.74 -6.75 -12.08
CA ALA A 420 -15.94 -5.86 -11.25
C ALA A 420 -15.09 -6.62 -10.24
N ALA A 421 -13.82 -6.26 -10.13
CA ALA A 421 -12.90 -6.78 -9.11
C ALA A 421 -11.75 -5.81 -8.83
N ILE A 422 -11.09 -6.00 -7.68
CA ILE A 422 -9.97 -5.16 -7.23
C ILE A 422 -8.67 -5.62 -7.91
N ALA A 423 -7.80 -4.71 -8.34
CA ALA A 423 -6.46 -5.02 -8.79
C ALA A 423 -5.63 -5.74 -7.72
N ALA A 424 -4.71 -6.61 -8.10
CA ALA A 424 -3.74 -7.15 -7.15
C ALA A 424 -2.73 -6.09 -6.75
N ALA A 425 -2.09 -6.31 -5.61
CA ALA A 425 -0.79 -5.76 -5.31
C ALA A 425 0.18 -6.92 -5.08
N VAL A 426 1.31 -6.92 -5.77
CA VAL A 426 2.32 -7.96 -5.63
C VAL A 426 3.14 -7.68 -4.37
N SER A 427 2.89 -8.45 -3.29
CA SER A 427 3.69 -8.36 -2.08
C SER A 427 5.03 -9.05 -2.32
N THR A 428 6.13 -8.30 -2.23
CA THR A 428 7.48 -8.82 -2.45
C THR A 428 8.23 -9.09 -1.14
N TYR A 429 9.26 -9.95 -1.20
CA TYR A 429 10.17 -10.18 -0.09
C TYR A 429 10.97 -8.91 0.24
N ARG A 430 10.77 -8.37 1.44
CA ARG A 430 11.51 -7.22 2.00
C ARG A 430 12.63 -7.67 2.93
N ALA A 431 13.57 -6.78 3.25
CA ALA A 431 14.84 -7.10 3.92
C ALA A 431 14.71 -8.00 5.17
N ARG A 432 13.85 -7.64 6.14
CA ARG A 432 13.67 -8.43 7.36
C ARG A 432 12.99 -9.78 7.09
N GLY A 433 12.02 -9.79 6.18
CA GLY A 433 11.28 -10.99 5.82
C GLY A 433 12.18 -12.00 5.11
N VAL A 434 12.96 -11.54 4.13
CA VAL A 434 13.84 -12.42 3.35
C VAL A 434 14.93 -13.05 4.23
N LEU A 435 15.52 -12.29 5.15
CA LEU A 435 16.52 -12.81 6.08
C LEU A 435 15.93 -13.89 6.99
N ARG A 436 14.71 -13.67 7.49
CA ARG A 436 14.01 -14.65 8.34
C ARG A 436 13.69 -15.94 7.62
N GLU A 437 13.09 -15.85 6.44
CA GLU A 437 12.63 -17.00 5.68
C GLU A 437 13.81 -17.83 5.17
N THR A 438 14.85 -17.18 4.63
CA THR A 438 16.05 -17.89 4.15
C THR A 438 16.88 -18.46 5.30
N GLY A 439 16.98 -17.77 6.45
CA GLY A 439 17.68 -18.28 7.62
C GLY A 439 17.01 -19.52 8.20
N LYS A 440 15.68 -19.51 8.31
CA LYS A 440 14.88 -20.69 8.71
C LYS A 440 15.05 -21.85 7.72
N ALA A 441 14.94 -21.57 6.42
CA ALA A 441 15.11 -22.58 5.38
C ALA A 441 16.51 -23.22 5.41
N LEU A 442 17.55 -22.48 5.78
CA LEU A 442 18.90 -23.00 5.93
C LEU A 442 19.15 -23.73 7.26
N GLY A 443 18.18 -23.75 8.18
CA GLY A 443 18.30 -24.38 9.50
C GLY A 443 19.14 -23.58 10.50
N VAL A 444 19.23 -22.26 10.34
CA VAL A 444 19.89 -21.38 11.31
C VAL A 444 18.99 -21.22 12.54
N ASP A 445 19.59 -21.24 13.74
CA ASP A 445 18.87 -21.06 15.00
C ASP A 445 18.01 -19.77 14.99
N LEU A 446 16.77 -19.88 15.46
CA LEU A 446 15.78 -18.80 15.41
C LEU A 446 16.22 -17.55 16.18
N GLN A 447 16.99 -17.69 17.26
CA GLN A 447 17.50 -16.55 18.01
C GLN A 447 18.53 -15.77 17.20
N ILE A 448 19.40 -16.47 16.46
CA ILE A 448 20.36 -15.86 15.54
C ILE A 448 19.63 -15.18 14.38
N VAL A 449 18.64 -15.87 13.79
CA VAL A 449 17.81 -15.32 12.71
C VAL A 449 17.10 -14.04 13.16
N ASP A 450 16.52 -14.02 14.36
CA ASP A 450 15.86 -12.84 14.89
C ASP A 450 16.83 -11.73 15.27
N ALA A 451 18.02 -12.06 15.78
CA ALA A 451 19.06 -11.07 16.06
C ALA A 451 19.50 -10.36 14.77
N VAL A 452 19.80 -11.13 13.72
CA VAL A 452 20.16 -10.61 12.40
C VAL A 452 19.01 -9.81 11.78
N ALA A 453 17.79 -10.34 11.78
CA ALA A 453 16.64 -9.65 11.20
C ALA A 453 16.20 -8.40 11.99
N LYS A 454 16.58 -8.26 13.26
CA LYS A 454 16.37 -7.04 14.06
C LYS A 454 17.49 -6.02 13.83
N SER A 455 18.74 -6.46 13.67
CA SER A 455 19.86 -5.55 13.38
C SER A 455 19.84 -5.04 11.93
N HIS A 456 19.09 -5.68 11.04
CA HIS A 456 19.04 -5.36 9.61
C HIS A 456 17.69 -4.79 9.19
N HIS A 457 17.63 -3.47 9.01
CA HIS A 457 16.44 -2.79 8.52
C HIS A 457 16.43 -2.57 6.99
N TRP A 458 17.59 -2.57 6.32
CA TRP A 458 17.76 -2.33 4.87
C TRP A 458 19.11 -2.90 4.39
N PHE A 459 19.28 -3.33 3.15
CA PHE A 459 20.58 -3.68 2.55
C PHE A 459 20.50 -3.56 1.02
N ASP A 460 21.62 -3.22 0.38
CA ASP A 460 21.67 -2.97 -1.08
C ASP A 460 22.22 -4.19 -1.85
N ASN A 461 23.12 -4.98 -1.26
CA ASN A 461 23.68 -6.19 -1.87
C ASN A 461 24.15 -7.24 -0.83
N SER A 462 24.62 -8.40 -1.32
CA SER A 462 25.11 -9.50 -0.49
C SER A 462 26.42 -9.19 0.26
N ALA A 463 27.27 -8.31 -0.27
CA ALA A 463 28.50 -7.90 0.41
C ALA A 463 28.20 -7.00 1.62
N ASP A 464 27.18 -6.15 1.54
CA ASP A 464 26.68 -5.36 2.65
C ASP A 464 26.04 -6.24 3.73
N LEU A 465 25.35 -7.32 3.34
CA LEU A 465 24.83 -8.31 4.30
C LEU A 465 25.96 -9.00 5.06
N LEU A 466 27.02 -9.43 4.36
CA LEU A 466 28.14 -10.16 4.98
C LEU A 466 28.88 -9.33 6.03
N LYS A 467 29.17 -8.05 5.74
CA LYS A 467 29.79 -7.13 6.71
C LYS A 467 28.96 -6.96 7.98
N ARG A 468 27.63 -7.03 7.86
CA ARG A 468 26.72 -6.81 8.97
C ARG A 468 26.37 -8.08 9.73
N PHE A 469 26.50 -9.25 9.10
CA PHE A 469 26.50 -10.53 9.79
C PHE A 469 27.70 -10.61 10.75
N GLU A 470 28.84 -10.05 10.36
CA GLU A 470 30.03 -9.90 11.23
C GLU A 470 29.73 -9.07 12.49
N GLU A 471 29.00 -7.96 12.36
CA GLU A 471 28.55 -7.14 13.50
C GLU A 471 27.67 -7.92 14.50
N CYS A 472 26.99 -8.98 14.04
CA CYS A 472 26.18 -9.86 14.86
C CYS A 472 26.98 -11.04 15.45
N GLY A 473 28.31 -11.04 15.28
CA GLY A 473 29.21 -12.11 15.74
C GLY A 473 29.25 -13.33 14.81
N LEU A 474 28.73 -13.24 13.58
CA LEU A 474 28.76 -14.33 12.60
C LEU A 474 29.97 -14.20 11.69
N ASN A 475 30.76 -15.27 11.56
CA ASN A 475 31.91 -15.28 10.68
C ASN A 475 31.49 -15.27 9.19
N PRO A 476 31.83 -14.21 8.40
CA PRO A 476 31.46 -14.13 6.98
C PRO A 476 32.17 -15.16 6.07
N GLN A 477 33.20 -15.83 6.59
CA GLN A 477 33.90 -16.90 5.88
C GLN A 477 33.17 -18.25 5.99
N THR A 478 32.23 -18.40 6.93
CA THR A 478 31.46 -19.63 7.09
C THR A 478 30.57 -19.88 5.87
N PRO A 479 30.64 -21.07 5.22
CA PRO A 479 29.88 -21.35 4.00
C PRO A 479 28.37 -21.14 4.14
N LEU A 480 27.78 -21.54 5.27
CA LEU A 480 26.36 -21.36 5.57
C LEU A 480 25.94 -19.88 5.56
N ILE A 481 26.78 -19.01 6.14
CA ILE A 481 26.52 -17.57 6.25
C ILE A 481 26.62 -16.89 4.88
N ARG A 482 27.55 -17.34 4.03
CA ARG A 482 27.65 -16.90 2.62
C ARG A 482 26.46 -17.34 1.78
N ALA A 483 26.04 -18.58 1.95
CA ALA A 483 24.85 -19.12 1.28
C ALA A 483 23.62 -18.31 1.69
N TRP A 484 23.46 -18.01 2.99
CA TRP A 484 22.38 -17.18 3.52
C TRP A 484 22.35 -15.79 2.88
N ALA A 485 23.47 -15.07 2.86
CA ALA A 485 23.55 -13.74 2.26
C ALA A 485 23.24 -13.76 0.75
N THR A 486 23.74 -14.78 0.03
CA THR A 486 23.52 -14.92 -1.42
C THR A 486 22.06 -15.22 -1.74
N LEU A 487 21.45 -16.17 -1.03
CA LEU A 487 20.04 -16.53 -1.22
C LEU A 487 19.11 -15.39 -0.82
N ALA A 488 19.41 -14.70 0.28
CA ALA A 488 18.65 -13.53 0.71
C ALA A 488 18.70 -12.39 -0.31
N ALA A 489 19.85 -12.17 -0.94
CA ALA A 489 19.99 -11.17 -2.00
C ALA A 489 19.24 -11.56 -3.28
N GLN A 490 19.27 -12.84 -3.68
CA GLN A 490 18.53 -13.31 -4.85
C GLN A 490 17.00 -13.27 -4.63
N LEU A 491 16.54 -13.63 -3.43
CA LEU A 491 15.11 -13.64 -3.10
C LEU A 491 14.57 -12.23 -2.79
N TYR A 492 15.42 -11.23 -2.56
CA TYR A 492 15.00 -9.87 -2.30
C TYR A 492 14.23 -9.30 -3.51
N GLY A 493 13.01 -8.80 -3.27
CA GLY A 493 12.14 -8.32 -4.35
C GLY A 493 11.35 -9.40 -5.10
N PHE A 494 11.56 -10.70 -4.83
CA PHE A 494 10.72 -11.75 -5.40
C PHE A 494 9.26 -11.61 -4.96
N PRO A 495 8.30 -11.98 -5.81
CA PRO A 495 6.89 -11.98 -5.44
C PRO A 495 6.61 -13.12 -4.43
N ARG A 496 5.90 -12.81 -3.35
CA ARG A 496 5.57 -13.74 -2.27
C ARG A 496 4.12 -14.24 -2.34
N HIS A 497 3.20 -13.31 -2.57
CA HIS A 497 1.77 -13.58 -2.72
C HIS A 497 1.09 -12.35 -3.33
N LEU A 498 -0.12 -12.53 -3.86
CA LEU A 498 -0.99 -11.43 -4.27
C LEU A 498 -1.78 -10.91 -3.06
N SER A 499 -1.65 -9.62 -2.78
CA SER A 499 -2.53 -8.89 -1.87
C SER A 499 -3.53 -8.05 -2.67
N GLN A 500 -4.45 -7.38 -1.99
CA GLN A 500 -5.40 -6.47 -2.65
C GLN A 500 -4.71 -5.11 -2.86
N HIS A 501 -4.89 -4.49 -4.02
CA HIS A 501 -4.56 -3.08 -4.19
C HIS A 501 -5.38 -2.25 -3.19
N SER A 502 -4.83 -1.12 -2.76
CA SER A 502 -5.46 -0.28 -1.76
C SER A 502 -6.77 0.36 -2.23
N GLY A 503 -7.10 0.33 -3.52
CA GLY A 503 -8.35 0.88 -4.03
C GLY A 503 -8.64 0.70 -5.52
N GLY A 504 -7.78 0.02 -6.28
CA GLY A 504 -7.89 0.03 -7.74
C GLY A 504 -8.93 -0.98 -8.19
N PHE A 505 -9.99 -0.53 -8.84
CA PHE A 505 -11.04 -1.36 -9.42
C PHE A 505 -10.92 -1.41 -10.93
N VAL A 506 -11.14 -2.60 -11.48
CA VAL A 506 -11.37 -2.82 -12.91
C VAL A 506 -12.84 -3.18 -13.09
N ILE A 507 -13.55 -2.48 -13.96
CA ILE A 507 -15.00 -2.59 -14.18
C ILE A 507 -15.28 -2.70 -15.68
N SER A 508 -15.55 -3.91 -16.16
CA SER A 508 -15.75 -4.15 -17.59
C SER A 508 -17.21 -4.19 -18.02
N ARG A 509 -17.46 -3.84 -19.28
CA ARG A 509 -18.75 -4.01 -19.96
C ARG A 509 -19.19 -5.46 -19.97
N GLY A 510 -18.35 -6.34 -20.52
CA GLY A 510 -18.54 -7.78 -20.50
C GLY A 510 -18.00 -8.41 -19.21
N LYS A 511 -17.94 -9.74 -19.19
CA LYS A 511 -17.33 -10.49 -18.09
C LYS A 511 -15.84 -10.17 -17.95
N LEU A 512 -15.46 -9.59 -16.83
CA LEU A 512 -14.07 -9.33 -16.43
C LEU A 512 -13.30 -10.64 -16.33
N THR A 513 -13.97 -11.71 -15.89
CA THR A 513 -13.41 -13.06 -15.77
C THR A 513 -12.91 -13.64 -17.10
N ARG A 514 -13.28 -13.06 -18.25
CA ARG A 514 -12.75 -13.40 -19.58
C ARG A 514 -11.56 -12.54 -20.01
N LEU A 515 -11.31 -11.43 -19.32
CA LEU A 515 -10.15 -10.55 -19.53
C LEU A 515 -9.00 -10.90 -18.59
N VAL A 516 -9.30 -11.28 -17.35
CA VAL A 516 -8.32 -11.65 -16.33
C VAL A 516 -8.98 -12.55 -15.28
N PRO A 517 -8.28 -13.55 -14.72
CA PRO A 517 -8.87 -14.41 -13.71
C PRO A 517 -9.20 -13.63 -12.44
N VAL A 518 -10.35 -13.95 -11.85
CA VAL A 518 -10.82 -13.37 -10.58
C VAL A 518 -10.73 -14.42 -9.48
N GLU A 519 -10.24 -14.03 -8.31
CA GLU A 519 -10.15 -14.91 -7.13
C GLU A 519 -10.72 -14.24 -5.88
N ASN A 520 -11.01 -15.04 -4.86
CA ASN A 520 -11.48 -14.53 -3.57
C ASN A 520 -10.37 -13.74 -2.86
N ALA A 521 -10.72 -12.56 -2.37
CA ALA A 521 -9.86 -11.82 -1.48
C ALA A 521 -9.85 -12.41 -0.06
N ALA A 522 -8.92 -11.97 0.79
CA ALA A 522 -8.88 -12.38 2.19
C ALA A 522 -10.02 -11.78 3.03
N MET A 523 -10.51 -10.60 2.62
CA MET A 523 -11.70 -10.00 3.23
C MET A 523 -12.95 -10.64 2.60
N PRO A 524 -13.97 -10.99 3.41
CA PRO A 524 -15.22 -11.53 2.90
C PRO A 524 -15.82 -10.63 1.81
N GLU A 525 -16.51 -11.25 0.85
CA GLU A 525 -17.28 -10.54 -0.19
C GLU A 525 -16.47 -9.58 -1.06
N ARG A 526 -15.16 -9.80 -1.17
CA ARG A 526 -14.29 -9.09 -2.11
C ARG A 526 -13.64 -10.05 -3.10
N SER A 527 -13.42 -9.56 -4.31
CA SER A 527 -12.72 -10.28 -5.37
C SER A 527 -11.51 -9.49 -5.83
N VAL A 528 -10.46 -10.20 -6.24
CA VAL A 528 -9.22 -9.61 -6.73
C VAL A 528 -8.85 -10.24 -8.07
N ILE A 529 -8.34 -9.45 -9.00
CA ILE A 529 -7.73 -9.94 -10.25
C ILE A 529 -6.27 -10.26 -10.03
N GLN A 530 -5.67 -11.08 -10.90
CA GLN A 530 -4.29 -11.53 -10.72
C GLN A 530 -3.21 -10.54 -11.15
N TRP A 531 -3.60 -9.40 -11.74
CA TRP A 531 -2.69 -8.38 -12.27
C TRP A 531 -2.60 -7.16 -11.36
N ASP A 532 -1.39 -6.62 -11.23
CA ASP A 532 -1.15 -5.39 -10.48
C ASP A 532 -1.22 -4.13 -11.36
N LYS A 533 -0.95 -2.97 -10.77
CA LYS A 533 -1.01 -1.67 -11.46
C LYS A 533 -0.13 -1.65 -12.71
N ASP A 534 1.10 -2.15 -12.63
CA ASP A 534 2.08 -2.06 -13.72
C ASP A 534 1.66 -3.00 -14.87
N ASP A 535 1.09 -4.15 -14.52
CA ASP A 535 0.53 -5.09 -15.50
C ASP A 535 -0.69 -4.49 -16.22
N LEU A 536 -1.61 -3.82 -15.50
CA LEU A 536 -2.77 -3.13 -16.10
C LEU A 536 -2.38 -1.98 -17.03
N GLU A 537 -1.40 -1.17 -16.61
CA GLU A 537 -0.86 -0.05 -17.41
C GLU A 537 -0.23 -0.57 -18.71
N SER A 538 0.52 -1.67 -18.64
CA SER A 538 1.15 -2.30 -19.80
C SER A 538 0.14 -2.81 -20.83
N LEU A 539 -1.06 -3.17 -20.40
CA LEU A 539 -2.16 -3.63 -21.26
C LEU A 539 -3.13 -2.51 -21.66
N GLY A 540 -2.91 -1.28 -21.21
CA GLY A 540 -3.83 -0.15 -21.46
C GLY A 540 -5.20 -0.33 -20.82
N LEU A 541 -5.30 -1.13 -19.75
CA LEU A 541 -6.53 -1.34 -19.02
C LEU A 541 -6.75 -0.20 -18.02
N LEU A 542 -7.94 0.38 -18.07
CA LEU A 542 -8.33 1.45 -17.18
C LEU A 542 -8.75 0.93 -15.81
N LYS A 543 -8.50 1.75 -14.79
CA LYS A 543 -8.93 1.48 -13.41
C LYS A 543 -9.57 2.72 -12.78
N VAL A 544 -10.40 2.46 -11.77
CA VAL A 544 -10.97 3.50 -10.90
C VAL A 544 -10.44 3.27 -9.49
N ASP A 545 -9.81 4.29 -8.90
CA ASP A 545 -9.21 4.17 -7.58
C ASP A 545 -10.19 4.65 -6.50
N VAL A 546 -10.78 3.69 -5.77
CA VAL A 546 -11.60 3.87 -4.57
C VAL A 546 -10.69 3.85 -3.35
N LEU A 547 -10.15 5.01 -3.01
CA LEU A 547 -9.13 5.14 -1.99
C LEU A 547 -9.75 5.43 -0.62
N ALA A 548 -8.94 5.30 0.43
CA ALA A 548 -9.35 5.56 1.80
C ALA A 548 -8.43 6.60 2.42
N LEU A 549 -9.02 7.66 2.99
CA LEU A 549 -8.31 8.68 3.73
C LEU A 549 -8.84 8.76 5.17
N GLY A 550 -7.99 8.45 6.14
CA GLY A 550 -8.36 8.45 7.56
C GLY A 550 -8.80 9.83 8.07
N MET A 551 -8.20 10.90 7.54
CA MET A 551 -8.56 12.27 7.91
C MET A 551 -10.00 12.63 7.55
N LEU A 552 -10.54 12.12 6.43
CA LEU A 552 -11.95 12.34 6.10
C LEU A 552 -12.89 11.73 7.16
N SER A 553 -12.54 10.55 7.69
CA SER A 553 -13.30 9.95 8.80
C SER A 553 -13.19 10.78 10.09
N ALA A 554 -12.01 11.34 10.40
CA ALA A 554 -11.83 12.21 11.56
C ALA A 554 -12.59 13.54 11.42
N ILE A 555 -12.52 14.18 10.25
CA ILE A 555 -13.27 15.40 9.96
C ILE A 555 -14.77 15.14 10.09
N ARG A 556 -15.30 14.11 9.42
CA ARG A 556 -16.73 13.78 9.48
C ARG A 556 -17.20 13.57 10.92
N ARG A 557 -16.46 12.79 11.71
CA ARG A 557 -16.78 12.56 13.14
C ARG A 557 -16.70 13.82 13.97
N THR A 558 -15.76 14.72 13.67
CA THR A 558 -15.67 16.00 14.35
C THR A 558 -16.90 16.85 14.04
N LEU A 559 -17.29 16.93 12.77
CA LEU A 559 -18.48 17.67 12.33
C LEU A 559 -19.77 17.08 12.92
N GLU A 560 -19.89 15.75 13.03
CA GLU A 560 -21.00 15.07 13.73
C GLU A 560 -21.09 15.52 15.20
N LEU A 561 -19.97 15.46 15.94
CA LEU A 561 -19.92 15.89 17.33
C LEU A 561 -20.23 17.39 17.51
N VAL A 562 -19.72 18.24 16.61
CA VAL A 562 -20.00 19.68 16.61
C VAL A 562 -21.49 19.94 16.33
N SER A 563 -22.07 19.22 15.37
CA SER A 563 -23.50 19.32 15.04
C SER A 563 -24.37 18.93 16.23
N GLU A 564 -24.03 17.83 16.92
CA GLU A 564 -24.72 17.39 18.14
C GLU A 564 -24.67 18.44 19.25
N GLN A 565 -23.54 19.14 19.39
CA GLN A 565 -23.39 20.18 20.41
C GLN A 565 -24.16 21.45 20.12
N ARG A 566 -24.18 21.87 18.85
CA ARG A 566 -24.87 23.07 18.39
C ARG A 566 -26.37 22.83 18.23
N GLY A 567 -26.80 21.58 18.05
CA GLY A 567 -28.20 21.21 17.81
C GLY A 567 -28.66 21.45 16.36
N GLU A 568 -27.75 21.82 15.47
CA GLU A 568 -27.97 22.03 14.05
C GLU A 568 -26.85 21.36 13.24
N ARG A 569 -27.14 21.01 11.98
CA ARG A 569 -26.16 20.37 11.10
C ARG A 569 -25.07 21.36 10.73
N PHE A 570 -23.81 21.01 11.02
CA PHE A 570 -22.63 21.77 10.65
C PHE A 570 -21.75 20.93 9.73
N GLU A 571 -21.54 21.41 8.51
CA GLU A 571 -20.82 20.71 7.44
C GLU A 571 -19.51 21.42 7.07
N MET A 572 -18.69 20.79 6.24
CA MET A 572 -17.39 21.34 5.84
C MET A 572 -17.52 22.71 5.15
N GLN A 573 -18.59 22.94 4.38
CA GLN A 573 -18.82 24.22 3.72
C GLN A 573 -19.24 25.36 4.67
N ASP A 574 -19.63 25.05 5.90
CA ASP A 574 -20.00 26.05 6.91
C ASP A 574 -18.77 26.59 7.66
N ILE A 575 -17.58 26.01 7.42
CA ILE A 575 -16.31 26.49 7.96
C ILE A 575 -15.96 27.82 7.26
N PRO A 576 -15.70 28.90 8.03
CA PRO A 576 -15.37 30.20 7.44
C PRO A 576 -14.04 30.12 6.69
N ALA A 577 -13.95 30.78 5.54
CA ALA A 577 -12.70 30.91 4.82
C ALA A 577 -11.81 31.99 5.45
N GLU A 578 -10.49 31.78 5.37
CA GLU A 578 -9.46 32.76 5.74
C GLU A 578 -9.48 33.25 7.21
N ASP A 579 -9.92 32.40 8.15
CA ASP A 579 -9.90 32.67 9.61
C ASP A 579 -8.49 32.94 10.18
N GLU A 580 -8.33 34.09 10.85
CA GLU A 580 -7.05 34.58 11.39
C GLU A 580 -6.50 33.69 12.51
N ALA A 581 -7.35 33.27 13.46
CA ALA A 581 -6.94 32.45 14.61
C ALA A 581 -6.39 31.09 14.16
N THR A 582 -7.00 30.49 13.14
CA THR A 582 -6.52 29.26 12.50
C THR A 582 -5.12 29.45 11.92
N TYR A 583 -4.87 30.55 11.20
CA TYR A 583 -3.54 30.83 10.66
C TYR A 583 -2.51 31.14 11.74
N ASP A 584 -2.89 31.78 12.84
CA ASP A 584 -1.99 32.03 13.96
C ASP A 584 -1.51 30.71 14.60
N MET A 585 -2.42 29.76 14.82
CA MET A 585 -2.08 28.41 15.28
C MET A 585 -1.11 27.71 14.32
N ILE A 586 -1.38 27.79 13.01
CA ILE A 586 -0.51 27.22 11.97
C ILE A 586 0.87 27.90 11.98
N CYS A 587 0.93 29.23 12.06
CA CYS A 587 2.17 30.00 12.10
C CYS A 587 3.03 29.64 13.32
N ALA A 588 2.40 29.37 14.47
CA ALA A 588 3.06 28.90 15.68
C ALA A 588 3.54 27.43 15.60
N ALA A 589 3.28 26.76 14.47
CA ALA A 589 3.50 25.34 14.26
C ALA A 589 2.80 24.44 15.28
N ASP A 590 1.63 24.86 15.79
CA ASP A 590 0.80 24.02 16.65
C ASP A 590 -0.14 23.13 15.82
N THR A 591 0.46 22.20 15.07
CA THR A 591 -0.24 21.39 14.06
C THR A 591 -0.24 19.89 14.37
N VAL A 592 -0.01 19.49 15.62
CA VAL A 592 -0.14 18.08 16.05
C VAL A 592 -1.55 17.57 15.71
N GLY A 593 -1.63 16.48 14.95
CA GLY A 593 -2.89 15.87 14.51
C GLY A 593 -3.54 16.51 13.27
N VAL A 594 -3.03 17.64 12.79
CA VAL A 594 -3.53 18.33 11.60
C VAL A 594 -3.07 17.60 10.34
N PHE A 595 -3.93 17.52 9.33
CA PHE A 595 -3.58 16.83 8.09
C PHE A 595 -2.38 17.47 7.38
N GLN A 596 -1.47 16.64 6.86
CA GLN A 596 -0.35 17.00 5.96
C GLN A 596 0.63 18.07 6.42
N ILE A 597 0.43 18.85 7.49
CA ILE A 597 1.39 19.87 7.99
C ILE A 597 1.87 19.57 9.43
N GLU A 598 1.76 18.30 9.82
CA GLU A 598 2.12 17.81 11.16
C GLU A 598 3.51 17.14 11.21
N SER A 599 4.19 16.99 10.06
CA SER A 599 5.54 16.43 10.05
C SER A 599 6.54 17.44 10.61
N ARG A 600 7.64 16.95 11.20
CA ARG A 600 8.65 17.81 11.82
C ARG A 600 9.30 18.80 10.85
N ALA A 601 9.51 18.39 9.60
CA ALA A 601 10.07 19.26 8.58
C ALA A 601 9.11 20.42 8.27
N GLN A 602 7.81 20.14 8.19
CA GLN A 602 6.77 21.15 7.98
C GLN A 602 6.61 22.05 9.18
N MET A 603 6.48 21.50 10.39
CA MET A 603 6.43 22.28 11.63
C MET A 603 7.66 23.19 11.81
N SER A 604 8.83 22.80 11.31
CA SER A 604 10.00 23.69 11.29
C SER A 604 9.91 24.81 10.26
N MET A 605 9.15 24.63 9.19
CA MET A 605 8.97 25.59 8.11
C MET A 605 7.88 26.61 8.42
N LEU A 606 6.77 26.19 9.03
CA LEU A 606 5.61 27.04 9.31
C LEU A 606 5.95 28.40 9.98
N PRO A 607 6.77 28.50 11.05
CA PRO A 607 7.07 29.78 11.68
C PRO A 607 7.93 30.72 10.82
N ARG A 608 8.64 30.16 9.83
CA ARG A 608 9.45 30.91 8.87
C ARG A 608 8.62 31.37 7.67
N MET A 609 7.73 30.51 7.19
CA MET A 609 6.85 30.77 6.06
C MET A 609 5.71 31.73 6.41
N ARG A 610 5.17 31.62 7.63
CA ARG A 610 4.01 32.36 8.14
C ARG A 610 2.83 32.35 7.15
N PRO A 611 2.14 31.21 7.00
CA PRO A 611 0.97 31.11 6.14
C PRO A 611 -0.14 32.06 6.60
N ARG A 612 -0.70 32.84 5.67
CA ARG A 612 -1.76 33.84 5.92
C ARG A 612 -2.90 33.79 4.90
N VAL A 613 -2.76 33.01 3.84
CA VAL A 613 -3.81 32.77 2.84
C VAL A 613 -3.88 31.29 2.48
N PHE A 614 -5.01 30.83 1.94
CA PHE A 614 -5.19 29.43 1.53
C PHE A 614 -4.06 28.92 0.63
N TYR A 615 -3.61 29.74 -0.31
CA TYR A 615 -2.56 29.38 -1.26
C TYR A 615 -1.20 29.10 -0.60
N ASP A 616 -0.93 29.67 0.58
CA ASP A 616 0.27 29.32 1.35
C ASP A 616 0.22 27.85 1.81
N LEU A 617 -0.96 27.33 2.17
CA LEU A 617 -1.10 25.92 2.54
C LEU A 617 -0.88 24.99 1.35
N VAL A 618 -1.29 25.41 0.15
CA VAL A 618 -1.01 24.70 -1.12
C VAL A 618 0.49 24.55 -1.32
N ILE A 619 1.25 25.62 -1.10
CA ILE A 619 2.71 25.61 -1.18
C ILE A 619 3.31 24.70 -0.10
N GLU A 620 2.85 24.78 1.15
CA GLU A 620 3.41 24.00 2.27
C GLU A 620 3.26 22.48 2.06
N VAL A 621 2.13 22.04 1.50
CA VAL A 621 1.88 20.63 1.14
C VAL A 621 2.85 20.12 0.06
N ALA A 622 3.33 21.01 -0.81
CA ALA A 622 4.17 20.68 -1.95
C ALA A 622 5.68 20.83 -1.69
N ILE A 623 6.08 21.87 -0.96
CA ILE A 623 7.47 22.32 -0.89
C ILE A 623 8.35 21.46 0.04
N VAL A 624 7.79 20.85 1.09
CA VAL A 624 8.55 20.06 2.07
C VAL A 624 8.74 18.61 1.56
N ARG A 625 9.47 18.49 0.45
CA ARG A 625 9.74 17.22 -0.24
C ARG A 625 11.17 17.13 -0.74
N PRO A 626 11.71 15.92 -0.89
CA PRO A 626 13.02 15.65 -1.50
C PRO A 626 13.40 16.49 -2.73
N GLY A 627 12.53 16.64 -3.72
CA GLY A 627 12.84 17.34 -4.98
C GLY A 627 13.02 18.83 -4.80
N PRO A 628 12.03 19.58 -4.28
CA PRO A 628 12.22 21.00 -3.96
C PRO A 628 13.43 21.27 -3.05
N ILE A 629 13.77 20.35 -2.13
CA ILE A 629 14.96 20.46 -1.27
C ILE A 629 16.24 20.28 -2.09
N GLN A 630 16.32 19.26 -2.94
CA GLN A 630 17.49 18.97 -3.79
C GLN A 630 17.69 19.99 -4.90
N GLY A 631 16.59 20.46 -5.51
CA GLY A 631 16.57 21.53 -6.50
C GLY A 631 16.78 22.93 -5.90
N GLY A 632 17.00 23.04 -4.58
CA GLY A 632 17.34 24.29 -3.92
C GLY A 632 16.21 25.31 -3.84
N ALA A 633 14.95 24.93 -4.04
CA ALA A 633 13.80 25.84 -4.11
C ALA A 633 13.35 26.36 -2.73
N VAL A 634 13.55 25.59 -1.66
CA VAL A 634 13.02 25.91 -0.32
C VAL A 634 13.62 27.18 0.28
N HIS A 635 14.95 27.33 0.21
CA HIS A 635 15.64 28.46 0.83
C HIS A 635 15.38 29.82 0.14
N PRO A 636 15.44 29.92 -1.20
CA PRO A 636 15.06 31.14 -1.93
C PRO A 636 13.62 31.56 -1.65
N TYR A 637 12.67 30.61 -1.66
CA TYR A 637 11.28 30.89 -1.36
C TYR A 637 11.09 31.49 0.04
N LEU A 638 11.69 30.85 1.06
CA LEU A 638 11.61 31.34 2.44
C LEU A 638 12.27 32.71 2.62
N ARG A 639 13.44 32.95 1.99
CA ARG A 639 14.13 34.25 2.08
C ARG A 639 13.30 35.38 1.49
N ARG A 640 12.69 35.15 0.32
CA ARG A 640 11.80 36.11 -0.33
C ARG A 640 10.54 36.35 0.49
N ARG A 641 9.93 35.29 1.01
CA ARG A 641 8.75 35.37 1.89
C ARG A 641 9.03 36.16 3.18
N GLN A 642 10.24 36.03 3.73
CA GLN A 642 10.67 36.75 4.92
C GLN A 642 11.20 38.18 4.63
N GLY A 643 11.27 38.57 3.35
CA GLY A 643 11.78 39.89 2.94
C GLY A 643 13.30 40.04 3.01
N PHE A 644 14.06 38.94 3.17
CA PHE A 644 15.53 38.97 3.14
C PHE A 644 16.10 39.10 1.72
N GLU A 645 15.30 38.81 0.70
CA GLU A 645 15.65 38.89 -0.72
C GLU A 645 14.46 39.51 -1.48
N PRO A 646 14.66 40.51 -2.36
CA PRO A 646 13.58 41.07 -3.17
C PRO A 646 13.10 40.03 -4.21
N VAL A 647 11.80 40.05 -4.50
CA VAL A 647 11.24 39.21 -5.57
C VAL A 647 11.46 39.90 -6.90
N THR A 648 12.20 39.26 -7.80
CA THR A 648 12.47 39.76 -9.15
C THR A 648 12.04 38.74 -10.20
N TYR A 649 11.51 39.22 -11.32
CA TYR A 649 11.11 38.40 -12.46
C TYR A 649 11.89 38.85 -13.71
N PRO A 650 12.43 37.92 -14.52
CA PRO A 650 13.15 38.27 -15.74
C PRO A 650 12.24 38.84 -16.84
N SER A 651 10.93 38.54 -16.81
CA SER A 651 9.95 39.02 -17.77
C SER A 651 8.53 39.01 -17.18
N ALA A 652 7.63 39.84 -17.73
CA ALA A 652 6.21 39.85 -17.35
C ALA A 652 5.49 38.52 -17.67
N ALA A 653 5.95 37.80 -18.70
CA ALA A 653 5.43 36.46 -19.02
C ALA A 653 5.77 35.45 -17.90
N LEU A 654 7.00 35.47 -17.38
CA LEU A 654 7.40 34.59 -16.29
C LEU A 654 6.77 34.97 -14.95
N GLU A 655 6.45 36.24 -14.73
CA GLU A 655 5.68 36.68 -13.56
C GLU A 655 4.30 36.00 -13.51
N THR A 656 3.66 35.78 -14.66
CA THR A 656 2.37 35.06 -14.74
C THR A 656 2.48 33.62 -14.22
N ALA A 657 3.60 32.94 -14.48
CA ALA A 657 3.82 31.56 -14.05
C ALA A 657 4.38 31.43 -12.62
N LEU A 658 5.27 32.33 -12.21
CA LEU A 658 6.04 32.21 -10.95
C LEU A 658 5.61 33.21 -9.87
N GLY A 659 4.73 34.16 -10.18
CA GLY A 659 4.32 35.22 -9.25
C GLY A 659 3.73 34.68 -7.96
N ARG A 660 2.87 33.66 -8.09
CA ARG A 660 2.21 32.96 -6.97
C ARG A 660 3.17 32.18 -6.05
N THR A 661 4.41 31.96 -6.46
CA THR A 661 5.45 31.29 -5.67
C THR A 661 6.71 32.15 -5.52
N LEU A 662 6.55 33.48 -5.59
CA LEU A 662 7.62 34.46 -5.36
C LEU A 662 8.84 34.24 -6.26
N GLY A 663 8.62 33.89 -7.53
CA GLY A 663 9.69 33.71 -8.51
C GLY A 663 10.45 32.38 -8.38
N VAL A 664 9.94 31.41 -7.62
CA VAL A 664 10.55 30.08 -7.45
C VAL A 664 9.61 29.01 -8.01
N PRO A 665 10.01 28.19 -8.98
CA PRO A 665 9.16 27.08 -9.42
C PRO A 665 9.05 26.05 -8.29
N ILE A 666 7.82 25.66 -7.92
CA ILE A 666 7.52 24.65 -6.90
C ILE A 666 6.70 23.50 -7.49
N PHE A 667 5.84 23.78 -8.47
CA PHE A 667 4.91 22.81 -9.04
C PHE A 667 5.34 22.30 -10.42
N GLN A 668 4.86 21.11 -10.78
CA GLN A 668 5.04 20.55 -12.13
C GLN A 668 4.42 21.46 -13.21
N GLU A 669 3.22 21.97 -12.94
CA GLU A 669 2.48 22.87 -13.81
C GLU A 669 3.27 24.17 -14.08
N GLN A 670 3.99 24.69 -13.08
CA GLN A 670 4.86 25.85 -13.26
C GLN A 670 6.05 25.55 -14.17
N VAL A 671 6.67 24.37 -14.05
CA VAL A 671 7.75 23.96 -14.95
C VAL A 671 7.26 23.88 -16.39
N MET A 672 6.07 23.33 -16.61
CA MET A 672 5.44 23.30 -17.94
C MET A 672 5.15 24.71 -18.45
N GLN A 673 4.57 25.60 -17.63
CA GLN A 673 4.31 27.00 -17.98
C GLN A 673 5.61 27.74 -18.35
N VAL A 674 6.69 27.53 -17.60
CA VAL A 674 8.00 28.10 -17.90
C VAL A 674 8.54 27.58 -19.23
N ALA A 675 8.43 26.28 -19.52
CA ALA A 675 8.85 25.73 -20.81
C ALA A 675 8.06 26.33 -21.99
N ILE A 676 6.76 26.54 -21.84
CA ILE A 676 5.89 27.12 -22.88
C ILE A 676 6.22 28.61 -23.08
N LEU A 677 6.21 29.38 -22.00
CA LEU A 677 6.34 30.84 -22.03
C LEU A 677 7.78 31.28 -22.35
N ALA A 678 8.78 30.65 -21.74
CA ALA A 678 10.18 31.06 -21.88
C ALA A 678 10.95 30.29 -22.96
N ALA A 679 10.68 28.99 -23.18
CA ALA A 679 11.40 28.18 -24.18
C ALA A 679 10.60 27.88 -25.46
N GLY A 680 9.32 28.24 -25.51
CA GLY A 680 8.49 28.07 -26.71
C GLY A 680 8.02 26.66 -27.00
N PHE A 681 7.89 25.85 -25.96
CA PHE A 681 7.29 24.54 -26.06
C PHE A 681 5.80 24.67 -26.36
N THR A 682 5.27 23.73 -27.13
CA THR A 682 3.85 23.42 -27.16
C THR A 682 3.42 22.75 -25.83
N ALA A 683 2.13 22.74 -25.53
CA ALA A 683 1.61 22.05 -24.33
C ALA A 683 1.98 20.56 -24.32
N GLY A 684 1.98 19.92 -25.49
CA GLY A 684 2.40 18.54 -25.70
C GLY A 684 3.88 18.29 -25.42
N GLU A 685 4.78 19.10 -25.98
CA GLU A 685 6.22 19.01 -25.71
C GLU A 685 6.54 19.22 -24.21
N ALA A 686 5.80 20.11 -23.53
CA ALA A 686 5.99 20.39 -22.11
C ALA A 686 5.63 19.17 -21.23
N ASP A 687 4.59 18.42 -21.59
CA ASP A 687 4.28 17.15 -20.90
C ASP A 687 5.31 16.05 -21.20
N GLN A 688 5.81 15.97 -22.44
CA GLN A 688 6.88 15.01 -22.78
C GLN A 688 8.15 15.27 -21.94
N LEU A 689 8.52 16.54 -21.76
CA LEU A 689 9.60 16.95 -20.86
C LEU A 689 9.35 16.43 -19.43
N ARG A 690 8.15 16.66 -18.87
CA ARG A 690 7.76 16.17 -17.54
C ARG A 690 7.88 14.65 -17.41
N ARG A 691 7.46 13.87 -18.42
CA ARG A 691 7.59 12.39 -18.39
C ARG A 691 9.04 11.94 -18.44
N ALA A 692 9.85 12.56 -19.29
CA ALA A 692 11.28 12.27 -19.37
C ALA A 692 11.98 12.57 -18.04
N MET A 693 11.53 13.60 -17.33
CA MET A 693 11.99 13.93 -15.98
C MET A 693 11.66 12.80 -14.98
N ALA A 694 10.44 12.27 -14.98
CA ALA A 694 10.02 11.17 -14.08
C ALA A 694 10.71 9.82 -14.38
N ALA A 695 11.06 9.55 -15.64
CA ALA A 695 11.70 8.30 -16.08
C ALA A 695 13.24 8.29 -15.90
N TRP A 696 13.83 9.44 -15.52
CA TRP A 696 15.27 9.67 -15.58
C TRP A 696 16.11 8.61 -14.84
N LYS A 697 15.77 8.28 -13.59
CA LYS A 697 16.59 7.35 -12.79
C LYS A 697 16.64 5.92 -13.34
N ARG A 698 15.67 5.53 -14.17
CA ARG A 698 15.60 4.18 -14.78
C ARG A 698 16.34 4.10 -16.12
N LYS A 699 16.42 5.18 -16.92
CA LYS A 699 16.89 5.12 -18.32
C LYS A 699 17.85 6.26 -18.78
N GLY A 700 18.16 7.27 -17.97
CA GLY A 700 19.24 8.25 -18.25
C GLY A 700 19.07 9.18 -19.47
N GLY A 701 17.94 9.89 -19.62
CA GLY A 701 17.54 10.51 -20.91
C GLY A 701 17.30 12.03 -21.03
N LEU A 702 17.76 12.88 -20.11
CA LEU A 702 17.40 14.32 -20.11
C LEU A 702 18.26 15.23 -21.03
N GLY A 703 19.41 14.76 -21.52
CA GLY A 703 20.32 15.57 -22.34
C GLY A 703 19.68 16.13 -23.63
N LYS A 704 18.74 15.38 -24.23
CA LYS A 704 18.04 15.79 -25.46
C LYS A 704 17.15 17.04 -25.32
N TYR A 705 16.72 17.38 -24.09
CA TYR A 705 15.89 18.57 -23.84
C TYR A 705 16.70 19.79 -23.42
N TYR A 706 17.99 19.63 -23.10
CA TYR A 706 18.85 20.73 -22.71
C TYR A 706 18.92 21.80 -23.80
N ASP A 707 19.33 21.38 -25.00
CA ASP A 707 19.49 22.27 -26.14
C ASP A 707 18.16 22.97 -26.48
N ARG A 708 17.04 22.23 -26.42
CA ARG A 708 15.73 22.79 -26.73
C ARG A 708 15.28 23.87 -25.74
N ILE A 709 15.53 23.67 -24.44
CA ILE A 709 15.16 24.64 -23.40
C ILE A 709 16.07 25.86 -23.45
N VAL A 710 17.39 25.64 -23.48
CA VAL A 710 18.37 26.71 -23.41
C VAL A 710 18.36 27.57 -24.67
N LEU A 711 18.38 26.97 -25.86
CA LEU A 711 18.32 27.72 -27.12
C LEU A 711 16.99 28.46 -27.27
N GLY A 712 15.87 27.81 -26.93
CA GLY A 712 14.54 28.44 -26.99
C GLY A 712 14.41 29.66 -26.05
N MET A 713 15.06 29.62 -24.89
CA MET A 713 15.15 30.76 -23.98
C MET A 713 16.07 31.86 -24.52
N GLN A 714 17.23 31.53 -25.08
CA GLN A 714 18.13 32.52 -25.67
C GLN A 714 17.51 33.24 -26.88
N GLU A 715 16.82 32.52 -27.76
CA GLU A 715 16.10 33.09 -28.91
C GLU A 715 15.02 34.10 -28.49
N ARG A 716 14.51 33.97 -27.25
CA ARG A 716 13.48 34.85 -26.67
C ARG A 716 14.05 35.93 -25.75
N GLY A 717 15.38 36.09 -25.73
CA GLY A 717 16.06 37.18 -25.04
C GLY A 717 16.39 36.93 -23.55
N TYR A 718 16.38 35.69 -23.10
CA TYR A 718 16.81 35.33 -21.73
C TYR A 718 18.32 35.05 -21.67
N ASP A 719 18.97 35.47 -20.59
CA ASP A 719 20.40 35.21 -20.35
C ASP A 719 20.70 33.71 -20.23
N LEU A 720 21.86 33.29 -20.75
CA LEU A 720 22.31 31.89 -20.69
C LEU A 720 22.38 31.36 -19.25
N ALA A 721 22.92 32.16 -18.34
CA ALA A 721 23.03 31.79 -16.92
C ALA A 721 21.65 31.57 -16.27
N PHE A 722 20.63 32.31 -16.72
CA PHE A 722 19.26 32.12 -16.26
C PHE A 722 18.65 30.84 -16.83
N ALA A 723 18.84 30.58 -18.12
CA ALA A 723 18.35 29.36 -18.78
C ALA A 723 18.97 28.08 -18.18
N GLU A 724 20.27 28.10 -17.88
CA GLU A 724 20.98 27.00 -17.21
C GLU A 724 20.47 26.78 -15.78
N ALA A 725 20.23 27.87 -15.02
CA ALA A 725 19.68 27.79 -13.67
C ALA A 725 18.27 27.19 -13.65
N ILE A 726 17.41 27.57 -14.60
CA ILE A 726 16.08 26.97 -14.75
C ILE A 726 16.20 25.49 -15.12
N PHE A 727 17.10 25.11 -16.03
CA PHE A 727 17.29 23.70 -16.38
C PHE A 727 17.76 22.84 -15.19
N GLU A 728 18.67 23.34 -14.35
CA GLU A 728 19.08 22.64 -13.12
C GLU A 728 17.94 22.54 -12.10
N GLN A 729 17.09 23.56 -11.98
CA GLN A 729 15.88 23.46 -11.18
C GLN A 729 14.94 22.38 -11.73
N ILE A 730 14.68 22.39 -13.04
CA ILE A 730 13.86 21.38 -13.74
C ILE A 730 14.44 19.97 -13.52
N LYS A 731 15.76 19.80 -13.57
CA LYS A 731 16.42 18.53 -13.21
C LYS A 731 16.07 18.10 -11.78
N GLY A 732 16.22 19.00 -10.80
CA GLY A 732 15.84 18.73 -9.41
C GLY A 732 14.36 18.35 -9.24
N PHE A 733 13.48 18.83 -10.12
CA PHE A 733 12.05 18.51 -10.15
C PHE A 733 11.73 17.12 -10.69
N GLY A 734 12.62 16.47 -11.45
CA GLY A 734 12.27 15.22 -12.12
C GLY A 734 12.03 14.03 -11.20
N GLU A 735 12.58 14.05 -9.99
CA GLU A 735 12.37 12.97 -9.02
C GLU A 735 11.13 13.20 -8.12
N TYR A 736 10.73 14.45 -7.83
CA TYR A 736 9.68 14.73 -6.83
C TYR A 736 8.85 16.00 -7.07
N GLY A 737 8.78 16.50 -8.31
CA GLY A 737 7.87 17.59 -8.62
C GLY A 737 6.44 17.23 -8.23
N PHE A 738 5.77 18.16 -7.57
CA PHE A 738 4.44 17.90 -7.03
C PHE A 738 3.37 18.63 -7.85
N PRO A 739 2.23 17.98 -8.12
CA PRO A 739 1.13 18.64 -8.81
C PRO A 739 0.48 19.73 -7.99
N GLU A 740 0.27 20.90 -8.60
CA GLU A 740 -0.43 22.03 -7.98
C GLU A 740 -1.88 21.68 -7.62
N SER A 741 -2.61 21.05 -8.55
CA SER A 741 -4.00 20.59 -8.33
C SER A 741 -4.14 19.63 -7.16
N HIS A 742 -3.21 18.68 -7.06
CA HIS A 742 -3.21 17.73 -5.96
C HIS A 742 -2.90 18.42 -4.63
N ALA A 743 -1.96 19.36 -4.61
CA ALA A 743 -1.66 20.16 -3.43
C ALA A 743 -2.86 21.00 -2.99
N ALA A 744 -3.55 21.62 -3.93
CA ALA A 744 -4.74 22.45 -3.66
C ALA A 744 -5.87 21.63 -3.05
N SER A 745 -6.13 20.42 -3.59
CA SER A 745 -7.12 19.51 -3.02
C SER A 745 -6.79 19.16 -1.56
N PHE A 746 -5.55 18.75 -1.27
CA PHE A 746 -5.15 18.42 0.09
C PHE A 746 -5.13 19.62 1.04
N ALA A 747 -4.76 20.81 0.56
CA ALA A 747 -4.76 22.03 1.37
C ALA A 747 -6.16 22.36 1.94
N LEU A 748 -7.25 21.99 1.27
CA LEU A 748 -8.60 22.14 1.81
C LEU A 748 -8.80 21.33 3.10
N LEU A 749 -8.28 20.10 3.14
CA LEU A 749 -8.31 19.26 4.35
C LEU A 749 -7.33 19.76 5.41
N VAL A 750 -6.19 20.31 5.00
CA VAL A 750 -5.26 20.99 5.92
C VAL A 750 -6.01 22.10 6.65
N TYR A 751 -6.63 23.00 5.90
CA TYR A 751 -7.37 24.12 6.45
C TYR A 751 -8.52 23.66 7.35
N THR A 752 -9.34 22.74 6.87
CA THR A 752 -10.48 22.20 7.64
C THR A 752 -10.05 21.56 8.94
N SER A 753 -9.05 20.66 8.91
CA SER A 753 -8.55 20.02 10.13
C SER A 753 -7.86 21.00 11.08
N SER A 754 -7.23 22.06 10.56
CA SER A 754 -6.65 23.14 11.37
C SER A 754 -7.72 23.96 12.07
N TRP A 755 -8.78 24.35 11.35
CA TRP A 755 -9.88 25.11 11.92
C TRP A 755 -10.60 24.31 13.01
N LEU A 756 -10.87 23.03 12.76
CA LEU A 756 -11.49 22.13 13.74
C LEU A 756 -10.61 21.94 14.98
N LYS A 757 -9.28 21.81 14.83
CA LYS A 757 -8.37 21.78 15.97
C LYS A 757 -8.40 23.08 16.77
N CYS A 758 -8.39 24.22 16.09
CA CYS A 758 -8.32 25.54 16.72
C CYS A 758 -9.60 25.88 17.50
N HIS A 759 -10.76 25.68 16.87
CA HIS A 759 -12.05 26.13 17.41
C HIS A 759 -12.82 25.04 18.15
N GLU A 760 -12.63 23.77 17.76
CA GLU A 760 -13.37 22.61 18.31
C GLU A 760 -12.44 21.49 18.84
N PRO A 761 -11.40 21.80 19.66
CA PRO A 761 -10.35 20.86 20.05
C PRO A 761 -10.84 19.61 20.79
N GLU A 762 -11.91 19.69 21.58
CA GLU A 762 -12.47 18.52 22.27
C GLU A 762 -13.09 17.53 21.29
N ALA A 763 -13.92 18.03 20.37
CA ALA A 763 -14.53 17.23 19.32
C ALA A 763 -13.46 16.64 18.40
N PHE A 764 -12.46 17.45 18.03
CA PHE A 764 -11.35 17.04 17.19
C PHE A 764 -10.53 15.92 17.86
N LEU A 765 -10.19 16.05 19.15
CA LEU A 765 -9.48 14.99 19.88
C LEU A 765 -10.28 13.68 19.92
N ALA A 766 -11.58 13.75 20.29
CA ALA A 766 -12.43 12.57 20.36
C ALA A 766 -12.51 11.86 19.00
N ALA A 767 -12.71 12.61 17.92
CA ALA A 767 -12.74 12.09 16.56
C ALA A 767 -11.40 11.50 16.11
N MET A 768 -10.28 12.15 16.43
CA MET A 768 -8.92 11.67 16.13
C MET A 768 -8.62 10.34 16.83
N LEU A 769 -9.00 10.20 18.11
CA LEU A 769 -8.86 8.97 18.87
C LEU A 769 -9.67 7.83 18.28
N ASN A 770 -10.93 8.11 17.91
CA ASN A 770 -11.82 7.11 17.35
C ASN A 770 -11.41 6.69 15.91
N SER A 771 -10.59 7.50 15.23
CA SER A 771 -10.14 7.27 13.85
C SER A 771 -8.75 6.62 13.75
N GLN A 772 -8.12 6.27 14.90
CA GLN A 772 -6.85 5.55 14.91
C GLN A 772 -7.00 4.10 14.37
N PRO A 773 -5.94 3.52 13.78
CA PRO A 773 -4.59 4.08 13.61
C PRO A 773 -4.47 5.04 12.41
N MET A 774 -3.99 6.28 12.65
CA MET A 774 -3.63 7.24 11.60
C MET A 774 -2.64 8.32 12.10
N GLY A 775 -2.10 9.11 11.18
CA GLY A 775 -1.20 10.25 11.47
C GLY A 775 0.18 9.87 12.01
N PHE A 776 0.98 10.87 12.40
CA PHE A 776 2.33 10.65 12.97
C PHE A 776 2.32 10.33 14.48
N TYR A 777 1.29 10.75 15.19
CA TYR A 777 1.25 10.76 16.66
C TYR A 777 0.46 9.59 17.24
N SER A 778 0.91 9.08 18.40
CA SER A 778 0.17 8.08 19.17
C SER A 778 -1.02 8.70 19.91
N SER A 779 -2.00 7.88 20.32
CA SER A 779 -3.12 8.34 21.15
C SER A 779 -2.68 9.05 22.43
N SER A 780 -1.58 8.61 23.05
CA SER A 780 -0.97 9.28 24.21
C SER A 780 -0.53 10.70 23.88
N GLN A 781 0.14 10.89 22.74
CA GLN A 781 0.64 12.21 22.34
C GLN A 781 -0.49 13.17 21.99
N LEU A 782 -1.54 12.68 21.31
CA LEU A 782 -2.73 13.48 20.99
C LEU A 782 -3.45 13.94 22.28
N VAL A 783 -3.62 13.04 23.26
CA VAL A 783 -4.23 13.37 24.56
C VAL A 783 -3.38 14.39 25.33
N GLN A 784 -2.08 14.18 25.41
CA GLN A 784 -1.18 15.10 26.11
C GLN A 784 -1.15 16.48 25.44
N ASP A 785 -1.13 16.54 24.11
CA ASP A 785 -1.19 17.79 23.36
C ASP A 785 -2.47 18.56 23.66
N ALA A 786 -3.63 17.89 23.60
CA ALA A 786 -4.91 18.51 23.92
C ALA A 786 -4.99 18.99 25.38
N GLN A 787 -4.47 18.22 26.34
CA GLN A 787 -4.41 18.63 27.76
C GLN A 787 -3.56 19.90 27.96
N ARG A 788 -2.45 20.05 27.23
CA ARG A 788 -1.63 21.28 27.26
C ARG A 788 -2.38 22.49 26.71
N HIS A 789 -3.34 22.27 25.81
CA HIS A 789 -4.24 23.29 25.27
C HIS A 789 -5.54 23.45 26.10
N GLY A 790 -5.59 22.90 27.31
CA GLY A 790 -6.70 23.08 28.25
C GLY A 790 -7.87 22.12 28.07
N VAL A 791 -7.78 21.15 27.16
CA VAL A 791 -8.82 20.11 27.00
C VAL A 791 -8.81 19.17 28.21
N LYS A 792 -9.97 19.05 28.86
CA LYS A 792 -10.15 18.10 29.96
C LYS A 792 -10.44 16.71 29.41
N VAL A 793 -9.62 15.72 29.77
CA VAL A 793 -9.81 14.32 29.38
C VAL A 793 -10.14 13.46 30.60
N LEU A 794 -11.14 12.60 30.47
CA LEU A 794 -11.65 11.72 31.52
C LEU A 794 -11.35 10.24 31.17
N PRO A 795 -11.01 9.40 32.17
CA PRO A 795 -10.64 8.01 31.93
C PRO A 795 -11.80 7.19 31.39
N VAL A 796 -11.51 5.99 30.87
CA VAL A 796 -12.54 5.01 30.54
C VAL A 796 -13.26 4.61 31.84
N ASP A 797 -14.59 4.60 31.82
CA ASP A 797 -15.40 4.19 32.96
C ASP A 797 -16.62 3.40 32.48
N VAL A 798 -16.80 2.15 32.92
CA VAL A 798 -17.94 1.31 32.49
C VAL A 798 -19.30 1.91 32.82
N SER A 799 -19.37 2.79 33.83
CA SER A 799 -20.60 3.47 34.22
C SER A 799 -20.98 4.63 33.29
N VAL A 800 -20.09 5.08 32.39
CA VAL A 800 -20.34 6.23 31.50
C VAL A 800 -19.88 6.00 30.06
N SER A 801 -18.64 5.53 29.85
CA SER A 801 -18.04 5.33 28.52
C SER A 801 -18.85 4.36 27.65
N GLY A 802 -19.00 4.71 26.38
CA GLY A 802 -19.41 3.77 25.33
C GLY A 802 -18.21 3.18 24.59
N TRP A 803 -18.45 2.54 23.46
CA TRP A 803 -17.39 2.05 22.58
C TRP A 803 -16.44 3.17 22.12
N ASN A 804 -16.98 4.24 21.54
CA ASN A 804 -16.20 5.38 21.07
C ASN A 804 -15.96 6.41 22.18
N SER A 805 -14.86 7.15 22.06
CA SER A 805 -14.62 8.36 22.86
C SER A 805 -15.66 9.41 22.51
N SER A 806 -16.15 10.15 23.51
CA SER A 806 -17.30 11.05 23.38
C SER A 806 -17.10 12.33 24.17
N LEU A 807 -18.02 13.29 23.98
CA LEU A 807 -18.01 14.56 24.68
C LEU A 807 -18.99 14.50 25.86
N GLU A 808 -18.48 14.75 27.06
CA GLU A 808 -19.24 14.71 28.31
C GLU A 808 -19.39 16.13 28.87
N ARG A 809 -20.61 16.65 28.90
CA ARG A 809 -20.91 17.94 29.55
C ARG A 809 -20.81 17.79 31.07
N ARG A 810 -20.08 18.69 31.71
CA ARG A 810 -19.95 18.73 33.17
C ARG A 810 -20.81 19.85 33.75
N ALA A 811 -21.43 19.57 34.90
CA ALA A 811 -22.14 20.59 35.66
C ALA A 811 -21.20 21.76 36.00
N GLY A 812 -21.55 22.97 35.55
CA GLY A 812 -20.78 24.20 35.76
C GLY A 812 -19.56 24.43 34.85
N GLY A 813 -19.34 23.58 33.84
CA GLY A 813 -18.28 23.79 32.84
C GLY A 813 -18.81 24.44 31.55
N GLU A 814 -18.15 25.48 31.06
CA GLU A 814 -18.49 26.12 29.77
C GLU A 814 -18.19 25.21 28.57
N ARG A 815 -17.15 24.38 28.68
CA ARG A 815 -16.70 23.44 27.63
C ARG A 815 -16.90 21.98 28.07
N PRO A 816 -17.19 21.06 27.13
CA PRO A 816 -17.27 19.62 27.41
C PRO A 816 -15.90 19.04 27.81
N ALA A 817 -15.90 17.89 28.48
CA ALA A 817 -14.70 17.06 28.64
C ALA A 817 -14.71 15.92 27.62
N VAL A 818 -13.53 15.44 27.21
CA VAL A 818 -13.40 14.26 26.36
C VAL A 818 -13.38 13.00 27.22
N ARG A 819 -14.40 12.16 27.11
CA ARG A 819 -14.45 10.85 27.77
C ARG A 819 -13.81 9.79 26.87
N LEU A 820 -12.80 9.09 27.37
CA LEU A 820 -12.19 7.98 26.65
C LEU A 820 -13.16 6.81 26.46
N GLY A 821 -13.17 6.25 25.26
CA GLY A 821 -14.02 5.10 24.89
C GLY A 821 -13.40 3.74 25.21
N LEU A 822 -14.26 2.71 25.30
CA LEU A 822 -13.86 1.32 25.52
C LEU A 822 -13.05 0.74 24.34
N SER A 823 -13.13 1.33 23.14
CA SER A 823 -12.38 0.93 21.95
C SER A 823 -10.86 1.09 22.09
N LEU A 824 -10.40 1.94 23.00
CA LEU A 824 -8.97 2.14 23.29
C LEU A 824 -8.37 1.00 24.14
N LEU A 825 -9.21 0.17 24.76
CA LEU A 825 -8.74 -0.94 25.60
C LEU A 825 -8.17 -2.07 24.73
N ARG A 826 -6.91 -2.45 24.95
CA ARG A 826 -6.29 -3.55 24.21
C ARG A 826 -6.99 -4.87 24.47
N GLY A 827 -7.50 -5.47 23.39
CA GLY A 827 -8.17 -6.77 23.41
C GLY A 827 -9.67 -6.72 23.69
N MET A 828 -10.23 -5.53 23.94
CA MET A 828 -11.66 -5.32 24.10
C MET A 828 -12.40 -5.51 22.76
N LYS A 829 -13.63 -6.02 22.83
CA LYS A 829 -14.48 -6.27 21.66
C LYS A 829 -15.68 -5.34 21.65
N GLU A 830 -16.07 -4.87 20.47
CA GLU A 830 -17.23 -3.98 20.29
C GLU A 830 -18.52 -4.60 20.83
N GLY A 831 -18.76 -5.88 20.55
CA GLY A 831 -19.92 -6.59 21.09
C GLY A 831 -19.95 -6.66 22.63
N THR A 832 -18.78 -6.71 23.29
CA THR A 832 -18.72 -6.65 24.76
C THR A 832 -19.13 -5.27 25.27
N ALA A 833 -18.62 -4.19 24.65
CA ALA A 833 -18.99 -2.82 25.01
C ALA A 833 -20.49 -2.57 24.82
N GLY A 834 -21.07 -3.02 23.71
CA GLY A 834 -22.52 -2.90 23.47
C GLY A 834 -23.37 -3.61 24.53
N ARG A 835 -22.94 -4.77 25.05
CA ARG A 835 -23.63 -5.44 26.18
C ARG A 835 -23.56 -4.62 27.47
N ILE A 836 -22.43 -3.98 27.76
CA ILE A 836 -22.28 -3.08 28.92
C ILE A 836 -23.21 -1.88 28.77
N GLU A 837 -23.24 -1.25 27.61
CA GLU A 837 -24.08 -0.10 27.32
C GLU A 837 -25.57 -0.43 27.45
N ASN A 838 -26.02 -1.53 26.85
CA ASN A 838 -27.39 -2.01 26.94
C ASN A 838 -27.79 -2.34 28.39
N ALA A 839 -26.91 -3.02 29.14
CA ALA A 839 -27.16 -3.31 30.53
C ALA A 839 -27.29 -2.02 31.35
N ARG A 840 -26.36 -1.06 31.18
CA ARG A 840 -26.36 0.23 31.89
C ARG A 840 -27.62 1.05 31.62
N ALA A 841 -28.13 1.05 30.39
CA ALA A 841 -29.31 1.80 29.99
C ALA A 841 -30.57 1.44 30.80
N VAL A 842 -30.66 0.22 31.33
CA VAL A 842 -31.76 -0.22 32.20
C VAL A 842 -31.69 0.42 33.59
N ARG A 843 -30.50 0.43 34.21
CA ARG A 843 -30.21 1.05 35.52
C ARG A 843 -28.69 1.11 35.77
N PRO A 844 -28.19 2.04 36.61
CA PRO A 844 -26.79 2.04 37.04
C PRO A 844 -26.31 0.70 37.61
N PHE A 845 -25.02 0.41 37.49
CA PHE A 845 -24.41 -0.79 38.08
C PHE A 845 -24.16 -0.57 39.58
N ALA A 846 -24.52 -1.55 40.39
CA ALA A 846 -24.29 -1.48 41.84
C ALA A 846 -22.89 -1.99 42.25
N SER A 847 -22.31 -2.91 41.48
CA SER A 847 -21.00 -3.52 41.75
C SER A 847 -20.43 -4.21 40.50
N VAL A 848 -19.17 -4.65 40.57
CA VAL A 848 -18.53 -5.44 39.49
C VAL A 848 -19.29 -6.75 39.21
N LYS A 849 -19.86 -7.38 40.25
CA LYS A 849 -20.68 -8.60 40.10
C LYS A 849 -22.01 -8.33 39.39
N ASP A 850 -22.68 -7.21 39.69
CA ASP A 850 -23.90 -6.82 38.98
C ASP A 850 -23.63 -6.52 37.50
N LEU A 851 -22.50 -5.85 37.20
CA LEU A 851 -22.03 -5.62 35.85
C LEU A 851 -21.78 -6.95 35.10
N ALA A 852 -20.97 -7.83 35.67
CA ALA A 852 -20.57 -9.10 35.06
C ALA A 852 -21.80 -9.94 34.67
N ARG A 853 -22.77 -10.04 35.58
CA ARG A 853 -24.01 -10.78 35.37
C ARG A 853 -24.89 -10.14 34.29
N ARG A 854 -25.17 -8.83 34.39
CA ARG A 854 -26.12 -8.15 33.49
C ARG A 854 -25.59 -7.96 32.08
N ALA A 855 -24.29 -7.74 31.93
CA ALA A 855 -23.63 -7.63 30.62
C ALA A 855 -23.08 -8.97 30.10
N ALA A 856 -23.30 -10.06 30.85
CA ALA A 856 -22.83 -11.41 30.54
C ALA A 856 -21.32 -11.47 30.21
N LEU A 857 -20.51 -10.77 31.00
CA LEU A 857 -19.07 -10.65 30.79
C LEU A 857 -18.35 -11.95 31.17
N ASP A 858 -17.40 -12.36 30.35
CA ASP A 858 -16.52 -13.47 30.69
C ASP A 858 -15.31 -13.01 31.54
N ARG A 859 -14.50 -13.96 32.00
CA ARG A 859 -13.29 -13.67 32.78
C ARG A 859 -12.32 -12.77 32.02
N ARG A 860 -12.21 -12.93 30.69
CA ARG A 860 -11.30 -12.15 29.87
C ARG A 860 -11.78 -10.70 29.74
N ASP A 861 -13.07 -10.50 29.52
CA ASP A 861 -13.70 -9.17 29.46
C ASP A 861 -13.44 -8.40 30.78
N LEU A 862 -13.71 -9.03 31.93
CA LEU A 862 -13.49 -8.43 33.24
C LEU A 862 -12.02 -8.11 33.51
N HIS A 863 -11.11 -9.03 33.14
CA HIS A 863 -9.68 -8.80 33.31
C HIS A 863 -9.19 -7.61 32.48
N ILE A 864 -9.68 -7.44 31.25
CA ILE A 864 -9.36 -6.28 30.41
C ILE A 864 -9.85 -4.98 31.06
N LEU A 865 -11.09 -4.96 31.58
CA LEU A 865 -11.66 -3.78 32.23
C LEU A 865 -10.92 -3.41 33.51
N ALA A 866 -10.58 -4.40 34.33
CA ALA A 866 -9.81 -4.20 35.56
C ALA A 866 -8.37 -3.72 35.26
N ASP A 867 -7.67 -4.38 34.33
CA ASP A 867 -6.32 -3.98 33.91
C ASP A 867 -6.31 -2.54 33.36
N ALA A 868 -7.37 -2.12 32.66
CA ALA A 868 -7.52 -0.76 32.14
C ALA A 868 -7.99 0.28 33.18
N ASN A 869 -8.19 -0.12 34.43
CA ASN A 869 -8.76 0.72 35.50
C ASN A 869 -10.16 1.28 35.15
N ALA A 870 -10.90 0.61 34.26
CA ALA A 870 -12.23 1.05 33.83
C ALA A 870 -13.34 0.79 34.86
N LEU A 871 -13.00 0.07 35.95
CA LEU A 871 -13.91 -0.31 37.04
C LEU A 871 -13.72 0.54 38.31
N ALA A 872 -12.90 1.59 38.26
CA ALA A 872 -12.57 2.40 39.44
C ALA A 872 -13.80 2.99 40.16
N SER A 873 -14.84 3.36 39.40
CA SER A 873 -16.11 3.85 39.96
C SER A 873 -16.91 2.81 40.76
N LEU A 874 -16.68 1.51 40.51
CA LEU A 874 -17.37 0.40 41.18
C LEU A 874 -16.53 -0.27 42.26
N ALA A 875 -15.22 -0.36 42.04
CA ALA A 875 -14.30 -1.13 42.89
C ALA A 875 -13.22 -0.26 43.56
N GLY A 876 -13.27 1.06 43.43
CA GLY A 876 -12.32 1.98 44.06
C GLY A 876 -10.96 2.05 43.34
N ASN A 877 -10.18 0.97 43.37
CA ASN A 877 -8.86 0.90 42.74
C ASN A 877 -8.65 -0.35 41.87
N ARG A 878 -7.63 -0.29 41.01
CA ARG A 878 -7.30 -1.37 40.05
C ARG A 878 -7.06 -2.74 40.72
N ARG A 879 -6.46 -2.78 41.92
CA ARG A 879 -6.15 -4.04 42.60
C ARG A 879 -7.41 -4.69 43.16
N GLU A 880 -8.27 -3.90 43.79
CA GLU A 880 -9.61 -4.34 44.23
C GLU A 880 -10.46 -4.78 43.03
N ALA A 881 -10.42 -4.03 41.92
CA ALA A 881 -11.12 -4.40 40.70
C ALA A 881 -10.68 -5.75 40.14
N LEU A 882 -9.37 -6.06 40.13
CA LEU A 882 -8.85 -7.36 39.70
C LEU A 882 -9.31 -8.50 40.60
N TRP A 883 -9.31 -8.29 41.92
CA TRP A 883 -9.80 -9.29 42.88
C TRP A 883 -11.30 -9.55 42.69
N GLN A 884 -12.10 -8.49 42.68
CA GLN A 884 -13.55 -8.59 42.46
C GLN A 884 -13.87 -9.23 41.10
N SER A 885 -13.09 -8.95 40.06
CA SER A 885 -13.24 -9.56 38.73
C SER A 885 -13.00 -11.06 38.73
N ALA A 886 -12.06 -11.56 39.54
CA ALA A 886 -11.80 -12.99 39.67
C ALA A 886 -13.00 -13.73 40.30
N ALA A 887 -13.67 -13.09 41.27
CA ALA A 887 -14.84 -13.63 41.97
C ALA A 887 -16.18 -13.37 41.23
N ALA A 888 -16.23 -12.39 40.33
CA ALA A 888 -17.45 -11.96 39.64
C ALA A 888 -17.82 -12.78 38.39
N VAL A 889 -16.99 -13.75 37.99
CA VAL A 889 -17.26 -14.58 36.81
C VAL A 889 -18.55 -15.36 37.04
N PRO A 890 -19.60 -15.18 36.21
CA PRO A 890 -20.87 -15.86 36.44
C PRO A 890 -20.70 -17.38 36.33
N GLU A 891 -21.18 -18.13 37.33
CA GLU A 891 -21.35 -19.57 37.18
C GLU A 891 -22.39 -19.84 36.09
N LYS A 892 -22.07 -20.75 35.18
CA LYS A 892 -23.01 -21.20 34.15
C LYS A 892 -23.87 -22.29 34.79
N ASP A 893 -25.19 -22.20 34.65
CA ASP A 893 -26.25 -23.18 35.07
C ASP A 893 -27.11 -22.72 36.28
N MET A 894 -27.91 -23.62 36.89
CA MET A 894 -28.91 -23.34 37.96
C MET A 894 -28.39 -22.51 39.16
N LEU A 895 -27.08 -22.42 39.36
CA LEU A 895 -26.42 -21.62 40.40
C LEU A 895 -26.20 -20.14 40.00
N ALA A 896 -26.54 -19.73 38.78
CA ALA A 896 -26.38 -18.34 38.31
C ALA A 896 -27.12 -17.29 39.17
N ALA A 897 -28.13 -17.72 39.94
CA ALA A 897 -28.88 -16.86 40.86
C ALA A 897 -28.33 -16.85 42.30
N ALA A 898 -27.36 -17.72 42.64
CA ALA A 898 -26.81 -17.82 43.98
C ALA A 898 -25.85 -16.65 44.27
N ALA A 899 -26.22 -15.79 45.22
CA ALA A 899 -25.34 -14.75 45.71
C ALA A 899 -24.40 -15.33 46.78
N VAL A 900 -23.18 -15.67 46.39
CA VAL A 900 -22.08 -15.87 47.35
C VAL A 900 -21.57 -14.49 47.79
N GLU A 901 -21.66 -14.20 49.09
CA GLU A 901 -21.01 -13.07 49.74
C GLU A 901 -19.70 -13.56 50.36
N ASP A 902 -18.59 -13.35 49.66
CA ASP A 902 -17.25 -13.55 50.22
C ASP A 902 -16.74 -12.22 50.79
N GLU A 903 -16.11 -12.27 51.97
CA GLU A 903 -15.39 -11.13 52.52
C GLU A 903 -14.24 -10.73 51.56
N THR A 904 -14.24 -9.47 51.10
CA THR A 904 -13.18 -8.97 50.23
C THR A 904 -11.96 -8.64 51.11
N PRO A 905 -10.80 -9.27 50.90
CA PRO A 905 -9.60 -8.96 51.68
C PRO A 905 -9.17 -7.51 51.41
N GLU A 906 -8.75 -6.80 52.46
CA GLU A 906 -8.17 -5.46 52.32
C GLU A 906 -6.81 -5.57 51.58
N LEU A 907 -6.82 -5.23 50.29
CA LEU A 907 -5.64 -5.16 49.46
C LEU A 907 -5.16 -3.71 49.41
N GLY A 908 -3.89 -3.45 49.74
CA GLY A 908 -3.34 -2.09 49.61
C GLY A 908 -3.44 -1.58 48.16
N ALA A 909 -3.67 -0.28 47.97
CA ALA A 909 -3.75 0.31 46.63
C ALA A 909 -2.45 0.09 45.83
N PRO A 910 -2.53 -0.01 44.48
CA PRO A 910 -1.34 0.04 43.64
C PRO A 910 -0.59 1.37 43.83
N SER A 911 0.74 1.33 43.69
CA SER A 911 1.52 2.57 43.62
C SER A 911 1.30 3.24 42.27
N GLU A 912 1.47 4.56 42.21
CA GLU A 912 1.31 5.34 40.98
C GLU A 912 2.17 4.79 39.81
N ALA A 913 3.40 4.36 40.08
CA ALA A 913 4.27 3.77 39.06
C ALA A 913 3.69 2.46 38.49
N HIS A 914 3.09 1.62 39.33
CA HIS A 914 2.42 0.41 38.85
C HIS A 914 1.20 0.74 38.01
N ASP A 915 0.44 1.77 38.39
CA ASP A 915 -0.73 2.20 37.63
C ASP A 915 -0.34 2.75 36.26
N ILE A 916 0.69 3.59 36.16
CA ILE A 916 1.18 4.12 34.89
C ILE A 916 1.67 2.98 33.97
N VAL A 917 2.41 2.00 34.51
CA VAL A 917 2.86 0.85 33.71
C VAL A 917 1.68 0.03 33.19
N ALA A 918 0.66 -0.18 34.03
CA ALA A 918 -0.55 -0.91 33.65
C ALA A 918 -1.40 -0.12 32.62
N ASP A 919 -1.49 1.20 32.73
CA ASP A 919 -2.13 2.09 31.75
C ASP A 919 -1.48 1.97 30.36
N TYR A 920 -0.15 2.09 30.26
CA TYR A 920 0.55 1.92 28.98
C TYR A 920 0.38 0.51 28.39
N ARG A 921 0.27 -0.50 29.25
CA ARG A 921 0.06 -1.89 28.81
C ARG A 921 -1.36 -2.11 28.29
N SER A 922 -2.37 -1.57 28.95
CA SER A 922 -3.80 -1.82 28.69
C SER A 922 -4.43 -0.83 27.69
N LEU A 923 -4.07 0.45 27.77
CA LEU A 923 -4.60 1.56 26.96
C LEU A 923 -3.57 2.11 25.96
N GLY A 924 -2.28 2.01 26.29
CA GLY A 924 -1.22 2.66 25.51
C GLY A 924 -1.04 4.15 25.80
N LEU A 925 -1.75 4.68 26.80
CA LEU A 925 -1.62 6.04 27.33
C LEU A 925 -1.98 6.03 28.81
N THR A 926 -1.56 7.05 29.56
CA THR A 926 -1.99 7.31 30.95
C THR A 926 -2.54 8.73 31.06
N LEU A 927 -3.52 8.93 31.97
CA LEU A 927 -3.96 10.26 32.40
C LEU A 927 -3.27 10.71 33.71
N GLY A 928 -2.46 9.84 34.31
CA GLY A 928 -1.59 10.18 35.43
C GLY A 928 -0.36 10.96 34.97
N ARG A 929 0.64 11.07 35.85
CA ARG A 929 1.89 11.75 35.51
C ARG A 929 2.64 11.02 34.39
N HIS A 930 3.35 11.79 33.58
CA HIS A 930 4.18 11.22 32.54
C HIS A 930 5.33 10.41 33.18
N PRO A 931 5.75 9.25 32.61
CA PRO A 931 6.74 8.37 33.25
C PRO A 931 8.06 9.06 33.62
N LEU A 932 8.52 10.03 32.82
CA LEU A 932 9.74 10.77 33.09
C LEU A 932 9.65 11.72 34.28
N GLU A 933 8.45 12.14 34.67
CA GLU A 933 8.27 12.99 35.84
C GLU A 933 8.66 12.25 37.12
N LEU A 934 8.35 10.94 37.20
CA LEU A 934 8.79 10.07 38.29
C LEU A 934 10.31 9.89 38.32
N LEU A 935 10.95 9.88 37.14
CA LEU A 935 12.40 9.75 37.01
C LEU A 935 13.13 11.10 37.11
N ARG A 936 12.40 12.22 37.18
CA ARG A 936 12.97 13.57 37.06
C ARG A 936 14.06 13.87 38.09
N PRO A 937 13.95 13.47 39.38
CA PRO A 937 15.03 13.69 40.35
C PRO A 937 16.35 13.01 39.94
N GLN A 938 16.28 11.77 39.43
CA GLN A 938 17.45 11.01 38.98
C GLN A 938 18.02 11.56 37.66
N LEU A 939 17.16 12.03 36.75
CA LEU A 939 17.58 12.65 35.50
C LEU A 939 18.29 14.00 35.74
N LEU A 940 17.77 14.82 36.66
CA LEU A 940 18.39 16.09 37.05
C LEU A 940 19.74 15.89 37.74
N ALA A 941 19.90 14.84 38.55
CA ALA A 941 21.20 14.47 39.13
C ALA A 941 22.27 14.21 38.05
N ASN A 942 21.86 13.68 36.89
CA ASN A 942 22.71 13.47 35.72
C ASN A 942 22.81 14.70 34.79
N ARG A 943 22.22 15.83 35.19
CA ARG A 943 22.08 17.07 34.42
C ARG A 943 21.32 16.89 33.09
N LEU A 944 20.37 15.96 33.04
CA LEU A 944 19.46 15.77 31.92
C LEU A 944 18.25 16.68 32.13
N MET A 945 18.12 17.72 31.30
CA MET A 945 17.16 18.80 31.48
C MET A 945 15.84 18.51 30.77
N PRO A 946 14.71 19.01 31.29
CA PRO A 946 13.41 18.85 30.64
C PRO A 946 13.32 19.67 29.35
N ALA A 947 12.41 19.30 28.45
CA ALA A 947 12.19 19.97 27.17
C ALA A 947 11.89 21.47 27.33
N SER A 948 11.10 21.86 28.34
CA SER A 948 10.81 23.27 28.67
C SER A 948 12.09 24.07 28.96
N THR A 949 13.01 23.51 29.74
CA THR A 949 14.29 24.14 30.06
C THR A 949 15.19 24.20 28.83
N LEU A 950 15.29 23.13 28.05
CA LEU A 950 16.09 23.10 26.82
C LEU A 950 15.64 24.17 25.83
N ARG A 951 14.33 24.41 25.73
CA ARG A 951 13.76 25.48 24.90
C ARG A 951 14.31 26.87 25.27
N THR A 952 14.71 27.12 26.52
CA THR A 952 15.30 28.42 26.92
C THR A 952 16.77 28.61 26.52
N TYR A 953 17.43 27.57 25.99
CA TYR A 953 18.85 27.63 25.69
C TYR A 953 19.14 28.48 24.46
N ARG A 954 20.28 29.19 24.50
CA ARG A 954 20.83 29.91 23.35
C ARG A 954 21.44 28.93 22.34
N ASP A 955 21.51 29.37 21.09
CA ASP A 955 22.16 28.63 20.01
C ASP A 955 23.62 28.27 20.38
N GLY A 956 24.07 27.07 20.00
CA GLY A 956 25.41 26.57 20.25
C GLY A 956 25.68 26.09 21.68
N ARG A 957 24.72 26.20 22.61
CA ARG A 957 24.92 25.76 24.00
C ARG A 957 24.93 24.24 24.11
N LEU A 958 25.82 23.71 24.97
CA LEU A 958 25.79 22.30 25.34
C LEU A 958 24.46 21.94 26.03
N ALA A 959 23.78 20.93 25.50
CA ALA A 959 22.49 20.46 25.96
C ALA A 959 22.50 18.96 26.22
N ARG A 960 21.71 18.57 27.21
CA ARG A 960 21.56 17.19 27.66
C ARG A 960 20.07 16.94 27.86
N GLY A 961 19.47 16.15 26.98
CA GLY A 961 18.06 15.80 27.05
C GLY A 961 17.88 14.31 27.31
N CYS A 962 16.76 13.93 27.90
CA CYS A 962 16.34 12.54 28.04
C CYS A 962 14.83 12.47 27.80
N GLY A 963 14.39 11.48 27.03
CA GLY A 963 12.98 11.33 26.68
C GLY A 963 12.64 9.94 26.16
N LEU A 964 11.37 9.56 26.28
CA LEU A 964 10.84 8.37 25.63
C LEU A 964 10.96 8.55 24.13
N VAL A 965 11.51 7.55 23.43
CA VAL A 965 11.64 7.64 21.98
C VAL A 965 10.28 7.40 21.34
N THR A 966 9.69 8.44 20.78
CA THR A 966 8.36 8.38 20.16
C THR A 966 8.46 8.14 18.65
N VAL A 967 9.44 8.74 17.98
CA VAL A 967 9.59 8.66 16.52
C VAL A 967 11.06 8.47 16.12
N ARG A 968 11.28 7.63 15.10
CA ARG A 968 12.56 7.53 14.36
C ARG A 968 12.32 7.68 12.87
N GLN A 969 13.11 8.51 12.21
CA GLN A 969 12.97 8.76 10.78
C GLN A 969 14.33 8.83 10.11
N ARG A 970 14.50 8.12 8.98
CA ARG A 970 15.71 8.21 8.15
C ARG A 970 15.33 8.50 6.69
N PRO A 971 15.04 9.76 6.33
CA PRO A 971 14.67 10.10 4.97
C PRO A 971 15.79 9.70 3.99
N GLY A 972 15.44 9.05 2.88
CA GLY A 972 16.41 8.64 1.85
C GLY A 972 17.25 9.80 1.29
N THR A 973 16.73 11.02 1.36
CA THR A 973 17.39 12.25 0.88
C THR A 973 18.31 12.92 1.87
N ALA A 974 18.26 12.53 3.15
CA ALA A 974 19.06 13.15 4.19
C ALA A 974 20.49 12.58 4.28
N LYS A 975 21.01 11.96 3.21
CA LYS A 975 22.36 11.36 3.12
C LYS A 975 22.72 10.48 4.33
N GLY A 976 21.74 9.73 4.86
CA GLY A 976 21.92 8.82 5.98
C GLY A 976 21.74 9.40 7.39
N VAL A 977 21.40 10.69 7.53
CA VAL A 977 21.04 11.30 8.83
C VAL A 977 19.77 10.64 9.39
N ILE A 978 19.80 10.31 10.69
CA ILE A 978 18.63 9.85 11.42
C ILE A 978 18.12 10.98 12.31
N PHE A 979 16.81 11.14 12.31
CA PHE A 979 16.13 12.04 13.18
C PHE A 979 15.31 11.26 14.20
N VAL A 980 15.40 11.66 15.46
CA VAL A 980 14.69 11.02 16.58
C VAL A 980 13.89 12.08 17.33
N THR A 981 12.67 11.76 17.72
CA THR A 981 11.90 12.59 18.66
C THR A 981 11.86 11.90 20.00
N ILE A 982 12.26 12.63 21.03
CA ILE A 982 12.17 12.19 22.41
C ILE A 982 11.14 13.04 23.15
N GLU A 983 10.33 12.42 23.99
CA GLU A 983 9.24 13.06 24.73
C GLU A 983 9.47 13.00 26.25
N ASP A 984 9.19 14.11 26.93
CA ASP A 984 9.07 14.17 28.37
C ASP A 984 7.75 14.85 28.80
N GLU A 985 7.54 15.00 30.11
CA GLU A 985 6.32 15.59 30.68
C GLU A 985 6.05 17.01 30.19
N THR A 986 7.09 17.72 29.75
CA THR A 986 7.02 19.11 29.29
C THR A 986 6.97 19.23 27.76
N GLY A 987 7.16 18.14 27.02
CA GLY A 987 6.95 18.08 25.59
C GLY A 987 8.03 17.35 24.79
N ASN A 988 7.98 17.56 23.48
CA ASN A 988 8.86 16.91 22.52
C ASN A 988 10.17 17.70 22.32
N VAL A 989 11.26 16.96 22.17
CA VAL A 989 12.59 17.44 21.73
C VAL A 989 12.99 16.69 20.46
N ASN A 990 13.33 17.44 19.43
CA ASN A 990 13.79 16.91 18.15
C ASN A 990 15.30 16.73 18.16
N VAL A 991 15.77 15.53 17.84
CA VAL A 991 17.17 15.13 17.88
C VAL A 991 17.66 14.81 16.47
N ILE A 992 18.84 15.32 16.12
CA ILE A 992 19.53 15.07 14.85
C ILE A 992 20.74 14.18 15.12
N ILE A 993 20.82 13.03 14.45
CA ILE A 993 21.91 12.06 14.57
C ILE A 993 22.61 11.92 13.21
N TRP A 994 23.86 12.38 13.14
CA TRP A 994 24.68 12.30 11.94
C TRP A 994 25.14 10.86 11.63
N PRO A 995 25.40 10.50 10.36
CA PRO A 995 25.83 9.15 9.96
C PRO A 995 27.05 8.65 10.74
N SER A 996 28.04 9.52 10.97
CA SER A 996 29.26 9.17 11.69
C SER A 996 29.02 8.79 13.15
N LEU A 997 28.00 9.35 13.80
CA LEU A 997 27.59 8.97 15.15
C LEU A 997 26.72 7.71 15.11
N LEU A 998 25.82 7.62 14.13
CA LEU A 998 24.96 6.47 13.93
C LEU A 998 25.76 5.19 13.72
N GLU A 999 26.82 5.23 12.91
CA GLU A 999 27.70 4.08 12.67
C GLU A 999 28.39 3.62 13.97
N LYS A 1000 28.76 4.57 14.84
CA LYS A 1000 29.42 4.28 16.12
C LYS A 1000 28.46 3.80 17.21
N GLN A 1001 27.24 4.35 17.27
CA GLN A 1001 26.25 4.12 18.34
C GLN A 1001 24.91 3.64 17.79
N ARG A 1002 24.98 2.68 16.86
CA ARG A 1002 23.82 2.18 16.11
C ARG A 1002 22.81 1.48 17.01
N LYS A 1003 23.30 0.73 18.00
CA LYS A 1003 22.47 0.01 18.98
C LYS A 1003 21.60 1.00 19.74
N GLU A 1004 22.22 1.99 20.38
CA GLU A 1004 21.53 3.03 21.15
C GLU A 1004 20.52 3.81 20.30
N ALA A 1005 20.92 4.19 19.08
CA ALA A 1005 20.04 4.94 18.17
C ALA A 1005 18.78 4.14 17.78
N LEU A 1006 18.90 2.83 17.52
CA LEU A 1006 17.82 2.02 16.97
C LEU A 1006 17.02 1.22 18.00
N SER A 1007 17.61 0.82 19.14
CA SER A 1007 16.95 -0.06 20.12
C SER A 1007 16.43 0.63 21.38
N ALA A 1008 16.96 1.80 21.75
CA ALA A 1008 16.61 2.43 23.03
C ALA A 1008 15.14 2.87 23.08
N SER A 1009 14.42 2.54 24.16
CA SER A 1009 13.07 3.07 24.43
C SER A 1009 13.12 4.37 25.24
N LEU A 1010 14.13 4.52 26.10
CA LEU A 1010 14.49 5.77 26.78
C LEU A 1010 15.89 6.19 26.35
N LEU A 1011 16.02 7.36 25.75
CA LEU A 1011 17.27 7.82 25.15
C LEU A 1011 17.76 9.09 25.82
N ALA A 1012 18.96 9.03 26.41
CA ALA A 1012 19.68 10.21 26.85
C ALA A 1012 20.60 10.70 25.72
N VAL A 1013 20.49 11.98 25.39
CA VAL A 1013 21.19 12.62 24.28
C VAL A 1013 22.04 13.76 24.82
N TYR A 1014 23.34 13.67 24.56
CA TYR A 1014 24.32 14.72 24.85
C TYR A 1014 24.72 15.37 23.54
N GLY A 1015 24.68 16.69 23.48
CA GLY A 1015 25.01 17.39 22.26
C GLY A 1015 24.90 18.89 22.36
N VAL A 1016 24.64 19.51 21.22
CA VAL A 1016 24.57 20.97 21.08
C VAL A 1016 23.14 21.36 20.73
N TRP A 1017 22.62 22.36 21.45
CA TRP A 1017 21.35 22.97 21.14
C TRP A 1017 21.50 23.91 19.95
N GLN A 1018 20.71 23.71 18.92
CA GLN A 1018 20.70 24.53 17.71
C GLN A 1018 19.37 25.28 17.63
N CYS A 1019 19.43 26.59 17.43
CA CYS A 1019 18.28 27.48 17.25
C CYS A 1019 18.36 28.20 15.91
N GLN A 1020 17.30 28.09 15.10
CA GLN A 1020 17.11 28.90 13.91
C GLN A 1020 15.73 29.55 13.95
N GLY A 1021 15.66 30.78 14.46
CA GLY A 1021 14.39 31.42 14.80
C GLY A 1021 13.70 30.68 15.94
N GLU A 1022 12.44 30.29 15.74
CA GLU A 1022 11.66 29.51 16.72
C GLU A 1022 11.91 28.00 16.63
N VAL A 1023 12.58 27.54 15.57
CA VAL A 1023 12.92 26.13 15.38
C VAL A 1023 14.12 25.75 16.23
N ARG A 1024 13.96 24.72 17.06
CA ARG A 1024 14.99 24.27 18.00
C ARG A 1024 15.24 22.76 17.88
N HIS A 1025 16.50 22.38 17.82
CA HIS A 1025 16.95 20.99 17.69
C HIS A 1025 18.11 20.67 18.62
N LEU A 1026 18.19 19.40 19.06
CA LEU A 1026 19.34 18.86 19.77
C LEU A 1026 20.20 18.06 18.78
N VAL A 1027 21.37 18.58 18.42
CA VAL A 1027 22.32 17.87 17.57
C VAL A 1027 23.13 16.91 18.42
N ALA A 1028 22.90 15.60 18.25
CA ALA A 1028 23.50 14.57 19.06
C ALA A 1028 25.00 14.44 18.78
N GLN A 1029 25.78 14.36 19.86
CA GLN A 1029 27.21 14.02 19.86
C GLN A 1029 27.48 12.69 20.58
N ARG A 1030 26.63 12.32 21.53
CA ARG A 1030 26.68 11.03 22.24
C ARG A 1030 25.27 10.61 22.66
N LEU A 1031 24.99 9.33 22.44
CA LEU A 1031 23.75 8.64 22.81
C LEU A 1031 24.03 7.68 23.97
N VAL A 1032 23.09 7.58 24.90
CA VAL A 1032 23.14 6.61 26.00
C VAL A 1032 21.76 5.96 26.14
N ASP A 1033 21.72 4.63 26.05
CA ASP A 1033 20.50 3.85 26.29
C ASP A 1033 20.19 3.80 27.79
N MET A 1034 19.09 4.45 28.18
CA MET A 1034 18.62 4.50 29.57
C MET A 1034 17.39 3.60 29.79
N SER A 1035 17.08 2.71 28.84
CA SER A 1035 15.84 1.90 28.87
C SER A 1035 15.69 1.03 30.12
N HIS A 1036 16.80 0.69 30.79
CA HIS A 1036 16.78 -0.05 32.06
C HIS A 1036 16.04 0.72 33.19
N LEU A 1037 15.99 2.06 33.14
CA LEU A 1037 15.25 2.89 34.11
C LEU A 1037 13.72 2.79 33.95
N LEU A 1038 13.24 2.32 32.80
CA LEU A 1038 11.80 2.14 32.55
C LEU A 1038 11.22 0.88 33.23
N GLY A 1039 12.08 -0.02 33.72
CA GLY A 1039 11.64 -1.28 34.34
C GLY A 1039 10.73 -2.09 33.42
N GLY A 1040 9.46 -2.28 33.83
CA GLY A 1040 8.45 -3.02 33.08
C GLY A 1040 7.64 -2.20 32.07
N LEU A 1041 7.90 -0.90 31.91
CA LEU A 1041 7.16 -0.03 31.00
C LEU A 1041 7.52 -0.33 29.54
N GLN A 1042 6.52 -0.68 28.73
CA GLN A 1042 6.69 -0.92 27.30
C GLN A 1042 6.31 0.36 26.52
N ALA A 1043 7.31 1.10 26.05
CA ALA A 1043 7.13 2.21 25.11
C ALA A 1043 7.51 1.75 23.70
N VAL A 1044 6.67 2.06 22.71
CA VAL A 1044 6.91 1.69 21.30
C VAL A 1044 7.05 2.95 20.46
N SER A 1045 8.12 3.05 19.70
CA SER A 1045 8.33 4.15 18.75
C SER A 1045 7.69 3.88 17.40
N ARG A 1046 7.14 4.91 16.74
CA ARG A 1046 6.75 4.86 15.32
C ARG A 1046 7.99 5.11 14.45
N ASN A 1047 8.36 4.12 13.65
CA ASN A 1047 9.55 4.17 12.81
C ASN A 1047 9.17 4.36 11.34
N PHE A 1048 9.69 5.42 10.71
CA PHE A 1048 9.45 5.75 9.32
C PHE A 1048 10.75 5.59 8.52
N CYS A 1049 10.67 4.85 7.41
CA CYS A 1049 11.77 4.68 6.46
C CYS A 1049 11.69 5.71 5.35
#